data_AF-A0A2A2B5B2-F1
#
_entry.id   AF-A0A2A2B5B2-F1
#
_cell.length_a   1.000
_cell.length_b   1.000
_cell.length_c   1.000
_cell.angle_alpha   90.00
_cell.angle_beta   90.00
_cell.angle_gamma   90.00
#
_symmetry.space_group_name_H-M   'P 1'
#
loop_
_entity.id
_entity.type
_entity.pdbx_description
1 polymer ?
#
loop_
_entity_poly.entity_id
_entity_poly.type
_entity_poly.pdbx_seq_one_letter_code
_entity_poly.pdbx_strand_id
1 'polypeptide(L)'
;MTKNTESTHEQRGWFSAQALTDIINEVDNHQNFIYPEEVSVAISEITLAVHNSYKEPDDGVQNLLRLILQVLQREPVPRRYMDIRRSELAKKPLIMQLLILMQHIIDKRQHDYLHIRLIWLAIAMHTSVMLVQYGIKKHIGNILMQFKMAQFSESSRRIWIWHELPDLPQMTMSVESICTIFTDLLEQQKSVFELLNDKQATHTEEKKVAKDKLSQIEKITTAYQNAHTLRKPRPKRKKPPKHIKIKAINLADNTSRLPLDSTATSHNWNTTTLSNDAWGYTRDDIEHSAIAIDLAFLEASTEIYEGLTTSFEERIDHYEAPYVSYGEYPNPLIKNSIPLQTIDLSLQQNYMSQRNLALNSNTRLLSLSGYQALFVTLNQDASTLPESETDKTCAGILLLSMITGLPVKSLLISGYIGHPRIFNVEGKRYYIEHSLGITKRSTSQTLAKKDYENHSDTIKIPLPSWLIDNLLACELPLKEDFTAYLANLRNSLGFPNLSVNRIETSLHVILSRYTPDCHGHIADIICRTPAPHAPAMYYSSHTSEALIAHYKSAISVFSNASSFDLSYIASWRKRTVGSGFALKIETVCDIVNEMKYWTDQSLNDEKHFNRTSIFVWFIFCLLTGVRPNNSLGKMYDIDLDMGWLEINDKPVKKVKSDRLIPLCPTLVRHLIDYRNYLIDYQAKHQLKHDISTTIDNIRLGNDEALLKLLSTSVNTLKDIKRGDAYHMTKNVIDANPYWTRHFVRTQLEKHGVQLPLINTVIGHEKARQEVLGRFSSSSKADIKRVGPVFEKIAEQLELNLIEINNYSKLNHIERRHMGVDYANR
;
A
#
# COMPACT_ATOMS: atom_id res chain seq x y z
N MET A 1 -1.34 40.40 57.03
CA MET A 1 -0.92 39.57 58.18
C MET A 1 -0.76 38.14 57.70
N THR A 2 0.49 37.72 57.65
CA THR A 2 1.02 36.44 57.20
C THR A 2 0.70 35.33 58.19
N LYS A 3 0.23 34.18 57.69
CA LYS A 3 0.49 32.90 58.36
C LYS A 3 0.84 31.84 57.32
N ASN A 4 2.04 31.31 57.52
CA ASN A 4 2.66 30.16 56.88
C ASN A 4 1.69 29.01 56.67
N THR A 5 1.80 28.36 55.51
CA THR A 5 1.68 26.90 55.44
C THR A 5 2.81 26.39 54.56
N GLU A 6 3.56 25.48 55.15
CA GLU A 6 4.82 24.94 54.69
C GLU A 6 4.66 24.22 53.35
N SER A 7 5.69 24.36 52.52
CA SER A 7 5.94 23.51 51.37
C SER A 7 6.09 22.06 51.84
N THR A 8 5.04 21.27 51.69
CA THR A 8 5.14 19.82 51.72
C THR A 8 5.81 19.37 50.43
N HIS A 9 7.12 19.19 50.52
CA HIS A 9 7.88 18.28 49.66
C HIS A 9 7.16 16.92 49.69
N GLU A 10 6.34 16.62 48.68
CA GLU A 10 5.84 15.27 48.48
C GLU A 10 7.03 14.34 48.22
N GLN A 11 7.29 13.53 49.24
CA GLN A 11 8.31 12.50 49.33
C GLN A 11 8.20 11.57 48.12
N ARG A 12 9.28 11.50 47.32
CA ARG A 12 9.45 10.50 46.26
C ARG A 12 9.45 9.10 46.89
N GLY A 13 8.30 8.43 46.83
CA GLY A 13 8.04 7.15 47.50
C GLY A 13 9.07 6.08 47.16
N TRP A 14 9.45 5.34 48.18
CA TRP A 14 10.39 4.21 48.15
C TRP A 14 9.96 3.10 47.18
N PHE A 15 10.94 2.47 46.53
CA PHE A 15 10.74 1.20 45.84
C PHE A 15 10.88 0.06 46.86
N SER A 16 9.78 -0.59 47.24
CA SER A 16 9.89 -1.92 47.81
C SER A 16 10.30 -2.91 46.70
N ALA A 17 11.03 -3.97 47.05
CA ALA A 17 11.41 -5.01 46.08
C ALA A 17 10.17 -5.62 45.38
N GLN A 18 9.03 -5.68 46.09
CA GLN A 18 7.75 -6.10 45.55
C GLN A 18 7.21 -5.13 44.49
N ALA A 19 7.22 -3.82 44.78
CA ALA A 19 6.75 -2.81 43.83
C ALA A 19 7.62 -2.74 42.56
N LEU A 20 8.94 -2.98 42.67
CA LEU A 20 9.80 -3.09 41.49
C LEU A 20 9.48 -4.33 40.66
N THR A 21 9.20 -5.45 41.31
CA THR A 21 8.83 -6.70 40.63
C THR A 21 7.53 -6.54 39.83
N ASP A 22 6.54 -5.86 40.40
CA ASP A 22 5.28 -5.54 39.70
C ASP A 22 5.52 -4.61 38.50
N ILE A 23 6.39 -3.60 38.65
CA ILE A 23 6.77 -2.71 37.54
C ILE A 23 7.56 -3.45 36.46
N ILE A 24 8.43 -4.40 36.82
CA ILE A 24 9.23 -5.18 35.86
C ILE A 24 8.33 -6.09 35.01
N ASN A 25 7.31 -6.70 35.62
CA ASN A 25 6.29 -7.44 34.89
C ASN A 25 5.54 -6.53 33.88
N GLU A 26 5.46 -5.22 34.14
CA GLU A 26 4.89 -4.23 33.22
C GLU A 26 5.88 -3.66 32.16
N VAL A 27 7.19 -3.89 32.29
CA VAL A 27 8.21 -3.41 31.31
C VAL A 27 8.04 -4.12 29.95
N ASP A 28 7.38 -5.27 29.90
CA ASP A 28 7.17 -6.02 28.66
C ASP A 28 5.87 -5.72 27.93
N ASN A 29 6.00 -5.54 26.62
CA ASN A 29 4.86 -5.48 25.69
C ASN A 29 4.33 -6.89 25.31
N HIS A 30 4.88 -7.98 25.86
CA HIS A 30 4.43 -9.35 25.62
C HIS A 30 3.60 -9.83 26.81
N GLN A 31 2.27 -9.77 26.71
CA GLN A 31 1.34 -10.08 27.81
C GLN A 31 1.38 -11.55 28.33
N ASN A 32 2.20 -12.44 27.74
CA ASN A 32 2.23 -13.87 28.05
C ASN A 32 3.59 -14.40 28.53
N PHE A 33 4.59 -13.54 28.80
CA PHE A 33 5.88 -14.01 29.31
C PHE A 33 5.97 -13.85 30.83
N ILE A 34 6.04 -14.97 31.54
CA ILE A 34 6.26 -14.99 32.99
C ILE A 34 7.76 -15.08 33.23
N TYR A 35 8.32 -14.06 33.89
CA TYR A 35 9.71 -14.09 34.33
C TYR A 35 9.92 -15.19 35.37
N PRO A 36 10.99 -16.00 35.27
CA PRO A 36 11.46 -16.79 36.41
C PRO A 36 11.71 -15.88 37.61
N GLU A 37 11.39 -16.34 38.81
CA GLU A 37 11.49 -15.54 40.04
C GLU A 37 12.90 -14.97 40.23
N GLU A 38 13.92 -15.77 39.96
CA GLU A 38 15.34 -15.39 40.07
C GLU A 38 15.72 -14.27 39.08
N VAL A 39 15.08 -14.23 37.91
CA VAL A 39 15.29 -13.19 36.89
C VAL A 39 14.64 -11.88 37.34
N SER A 40 13.41 -11.94 37.84
CA SER A 40 12.71 -10.76 38.37
C SER A 40 13.45 -10.15 39.56
N VAL A 41 13.94 -10.99 40.48
CA VAL A 41 14.74 -10.57 41.63
C VAL A 41 16.03 -9.89 41.16
N ALA A 42 16.77 -10.48 40.21
CA ALA A 42 18.00 -9.90 39.70
C ALA A 42 17.78 -8.53 39.01
N ILE A 43 16.72 -8.39 38.21
CA ILE A 43 16.39 -7.10 37.56
C ILE A 43 16.05 -6.05 38.62
N SER A 44 15.29 -6.44 39.66
CA SER A 44 14.94 -5.59 40.80
C SER A 44 16.18 -5.13 41.57
N GLU A 45 17.09 -6.05 41.92
CA GLU A 45 18.33 -5.76 42.64
C GLU A 45 19.25 -4.81 41.85
N ILE A 46 19.45 -5.06 40.55
CA ILE A 46 20.27 -4.19 39.67
C ILE A 46 19.65 -2.80 39.54
N THR A 47 18.32 -2.72 39.37
CA THR A 47 17.60 -1.46 39.27
C THR A 47 17.71 -0.65 40.56
N LEU A 48 17.54 -1.32 41.71
CA LEU A 48 17.64 -0.67 43.01
C LEU A 48 19.07 -0.18 43.29
N ALA A 49 20.09 -0.96 42.91
CA ALA A 49 21.49 -0.55 43.03
C ALA A 49 21.76 0.75 42.26
N VAL A 50 21.33 0.86 41.00
CA VAL A 50 21.47 2.10 40.21
C VAL A 50 20.67 3.24 40.84
N HIS A 51 19.45 2.98 41.31
CA HIS A 51 18.62 4.01 41.94
C HIS A 51 19.24 4.59 43.21
N ASN A 52 19.85 3.74 44.04
CA ASN A 52 20.52 4.16 45.27
C ASN A 52 21.82 4.91 44.95
N SER A 53 22.59 4.47 43.96
CA SER A 53 23.79 5.19 43.51
C SER A 53 23.50 6.60 43.00
N TYR A 54 22.30 6.89 42.50
CA TYR A 54 21.88 8.26 42.16
C TYR A 54 21.51 9.13 43.38
N LYS A 55 21.18 8.52 44.53
CA LYS A 55 20.78 9.23 45.76
C LYS A 55 21.95 9.49 46.71
N GLU A 56 22.92 8.59 46.75
CA GLU A 56 24.10 8.65 47.61
C GLU A 56 25.35 8.61 46.71
N PRO A 57 25.74 9.75 46.08
CA PRO A 57 26.79 9.78 45.06
C PRO A 57 28.18 9.45 45.62
N ASP A 58 28.35 9.53 46.94
CA ASP A 58 29.61 9.33 47.66
C ASP A 58 30.01 7.84 47.77
N ASP A 59 29.10 6.91 47.52
CA ASP A 59 29.35 5.47 47.68
C ASP A 59 30.05 4.82 46.46
N GLY A 60 30.36 5.63 45.44
CA GLY A 60 31.27 5.30 44.34
C GLY A 60 30.75 4.31 43.28
N VAL A 61 31.12 4.54 42.03
CA VAL A 61 30.82 3.67 40.87
C VAL A 61 31.33 2.24 41.06
N GLN A 62 32.41 2.08 41.83
CA GLN A 62 32.97 0.78 42.19
C GLN A 62 32.03 -0.05 43.07
N ASN A 63 31.26 0.58 43.97
CA ASN A 63 30.28 -0.13 44.77
C ASN A 63 29.09 -0.60 43.92
N LEU A 64 28.60 0.24 42.99
CA LEU A 64 27.57 -0.16 42.03
C LEU A 64 28.01 -1.35 41.18
N LEU A 65 29.23 -1.31 40.64
CA LEU A 65 29.79 -2.42 39.88
C LEU A 65 29.88 -3.69 40.74
N ARG A 66 30.37 -3.58 41.98
CA ARG A 66 30.44 -4.69 42.94
C ARG A 66 29.06 -5.32 43.17
N LEU A 67 28.01 -4.51 43.38
CA LEU A 67 26.65 -4.98 43.58
C LEU A 67 26.11 -5.70 42.33
N ILE A 68 26.30 -5.13 41.14
CA ILE A 68 25.90 -5.77 39.88
C ILE A 68 26.60 -7.13 39.70
N LEU A 69 27.91 -7.20 39.98
CA LEU A 69 28.66 -8.45 39.89
C LEU A 69 28.16 -9.50 40.88
N GLN A 70 27.84 -9.12 42.11
CA GLN A 70 27.28 -10.03 43.11
C GLN A 70 25.94 -10.63 42.65
N VAL A 71 25.09 -9.85 41.98
CA VAL A 71 23.82 -10.35 41.40
C VAL A 71 24.10 -11.32 40.25
N LEU A 72 24.96 -10.96 39.31
CA LEU A 72 25.23 -11.76 38.11
C LEU A 72 25.98 -13.07 38.42
N GLN A 73 26.81 -13.09 39.46
CA GLN A 73 27.51 -14.30 39.93
C GLN A 73 26.57 -15.39 40.47
N ARG A 74 25.32 -15.03 40.80
CA ARG A 74 24.28 -16.00 41.19
C ARG A 74 23.70 -16.75 39.98
N GLU A 75 24.16 -16.44 38.76
CA GLU A 75 23.65 -16.98 37.49
C GLU A 75 22.10 -16.89 37.39
N PRO A 76 21.50 -15.68 37.54
CA PRO A 76 20.05 -15.53 37.64
C PRO A 76 19.27 -16.00 36.41
N VAL A 77 19.91 -16.06 35.24
CA VAL A 77 19.35 -16.69 34.04
C VAL A 77 19.90 -18.12 33.87
N PRO A 78 19.06 -19.17 33.96
CA PRO A 78 19.50 -20.53 33.75
C PRO A 78 20.13 -20.77 32.38
N ARG A 79 21.15 -21.64 32.28
CA ARG A 79 21.89 -21.93 31.02
C ARG A 79 21.00 -22.28 29.82
N ARG A 80 19.87 -22.97 30.03
CA ARG A 80 18.89 -23.28 28.97
C ARG A 80 18.27 -22.04 28.30
N TYR A 81 18.32 -20.89 28.96
CA TYR A 81 17.80 -19.61 28.48
C TYR A 81 18.89 -18.63 28.06
N MET A 82 20.17 -19.00 28.17
CA MET A 82 21.34 -18.18 27.84
C MET A 82 21.72 -18.20 26.33
N ASP A 83 20.87 -18.72 25.46
CA ASP A 83 21.14 -18.71 24.01
C ASP A 83 21.12 -17.27 23.45
N ILE A 84 22.30 -16.80 23.07
CA ILE A 84 22.55 -15.46 22.52
C ILE A 84 22.43 -15.39 20.99
N ARG A 85 22.07 -16.49 20.30
CA ARG A 85 21.79 -16.44 18.85
C ARG A 85 20.64 -15.48 18.59
N ARG A 86 20.75 -14.70 17.51
CA ARG A 86 19.82 -13.60 17.19
C ARG A 86 18.34 -14.03 17.17
N SER A 87 18.05 -15.24 16.69
CA SER A 87 16.69 -15.80 16.63
C SER A 87 16.15 -16.21 17.99
N GLU A 88 16.98 -16.73 18.89
CA GLU A 88 16.55 -17.19 20.22
C GLU A 88 16.46 -16.04 21.21
N LEU A 89 17.39 -15.09 21.15
CA LEU A 89 17.34 -13.91 22.00
C LEU A 89 16.12 -13.03 21.68
N ALA A 90 15.73 -12.94 20.41
CA ALA A 90 14.58 -12.13 19.97
C ALA A 90 13.23 -12.64 20.52
N LYS A 91 13.14 -13.90 20.96
CA LYS A 91 11.93 -14.49 21.56
C LYS A 91 11.71 -14.09 23.02
N LYS A 92 12.70 -13.44 23.65
CA LYS A 92 12.67 -13.09 25.08
C LYS A 92 12.29 -11.61 25.26
N PRO A 93 11.80 -11.20 26.43
CA PRO A 93 11.69 -9.80 26.82
C PRO A 93 12.93 -8.93 26.62
N LEU A 94 12.79 -7.66 26.23
CA LEU A 94 13.95 -6.80 26.00
C LEU A 94 14.82 -6.57 27.25
N ILE A 95 14.20 -6.42 28.42
CA ILE A 95 14.94 -6.25 29.68
C ILE A 95 15.62 -7.56 30.11
N MET A 96 14.98 -8.73 29.89
CA MET A 96 15.64 -10.04 30.06
C MET A 96 16.81 -10.24 29.10
N GLN A 97 16.69 -9.78 27.86
CA GLN A 97 17.77 -9.85 26.88
C GLN A 97 18.99 -9.05 27.34
N LEU A 98 18.78 -7.90 28.00
CA LEU A 98 19.87 -7.12 28.62
C LEU A 98 20.49 -7.88 29.81
N LEU A 99 19.69 -8.52 30.67
CA LEU A 99 20.23 -9.34 31.76
C LEU A 99 21.06 -10.53 31.24
N ILE A 100 20.59 -11.23 30.21
CA ILE A 100 21.33 -12.30 29.53
C ILE A 100 22.65 -11.78 28.99
N LEU A 101 22.65 -10.60 28.39
CA LEU A 101 23.85 -9.94 27.89
C LEU A 101 24.83 -9.62 29.02
N MET A 102 24.34 -9.14 30.15
CA MET A 102 25.15 -8.84 31.33
C MET A 102 25.77 -10.11 31.92
N GLN A 103 24.99 -11.19 32.08
CA GLN A 103 25.48 -12.47 32.58
C GLN A 103 26.49 -13.13 31.62
N HIS A 104 26.27 -13.03 30.32
CA HIS A 104 27.19 -13.55 29.29
C HIS A 104 28.56 -12.86 29.30
N ILE A 105 28.62 -11.57 29.67
CA ILE A 105 29.89 -10.84 29.85
C ILE A 105 30.72 -11.49 30.97
N ILE A 106 30.07 -11.95 32.04
CA ILE A 106 30.72 -12.61 33.18
C ILE A 106 31.19 -14.03 32.80
N ASP A 107 30.32 -14.82 32.17
CA ASP A 107 30.58 -16.21 31.81
C ASP A 107 31.81 -16.38 30.89
N LYS A 108 32.06 -15.40 30.02
CA LYS A 108 33.20 -15.44 29.09
C LYS A 108 34.55 -15.06 29.73
N ARG A 109 34.62 -14.70 31.01
CA ARG A 109 35.84 -14.25 31.73
C ARG A 109 36.68 -13.24 30.93
N GLN A 110 36.03 -12.29 30.27
CA GLN A 110 36.73 -11.32 29.41
C GLN A 110 37.01 -10.02 30.16
N HIS A 111 38.29 -9.60 30.14
CA HIS A 111 38.92 -8.29 30.37
C HIS A 111 38.14 -7.17 31.11
N ASP A 112 38.83 -6.44 31.99
CA ASP A 112 38.35 -5.32 32.81
C ASP A 112 37.50 -4.28 32.05
N TYR A 113 37.78 -4.03 30.76
CA TYR A 113 37.02 -3.10 29.91
C TYR A 113 35.53 -3.48 29.69
N LEU A 114 35.17 -4.77 29.82
CA LEU A 114 33.77 -5.20 29.69
C LEU A 114 32.94 -4.98 30.95
N HIS A 115 33.59 -4.78 32.10
CA HIS A 115 32.90 -4.51 33.37
C HIS A 115 32.23 -3.13 33.37
N ILE A 116 32.81 -2.15 32.65
CA ILE A 116 32.24 -0.81 32.50
C ILE A 116 30.94 -0.82 31.69
N ARG A 117 30.78 -1.76 30.74
CA ARG A 117 29.53 -1.92 29.98
C ARG A 117 28.38 -2.38 30.87
N LEU A 118 28.65 -3.11 31.95
CA LEU A 118 27.63 -3.58 32.89
C LEU A 118 26.92 -2.41 33.56
N ILE A 119 27.64 -1.34 33.90
CA ILE A 119 27.07 -0.15 34.54
C ILE A 119 26.12 0.56 33.58
N TRP A 120 26.53 0.76 32.33
CA TRP A 120 25.69 1.39 31.31
C TRP A 120 24.45 0.55 30.95
N LEU A 121 24.59 -0.78 30.90
CA LEU A 121 23.45 -1.69 30.73
C LEU A 121 22.49 -1.61 31.94
N ALA A 122 23.02 -1.53 33.16
CA ALA A 122 22.22 -1.35 34.37
C ALA A 122 21.48 0.00 34.38
N ILE A 123 22.13 1.08 33.93
CA ILE A 123 21.48 2.40 33.75
C ILE A 123 20.34 2.29 32.74
N ALA A 124 20.54 1.62 31.60
CA ALA A 124 19.49 1.42 30.61
C ALA A 124 18.29 0.63 31.16
N MET A 125 18.55 -0.42 31.96
CA MET A 125 17.52 -1.18 32.66
C MET A 125 16.77 -0.29 33.66
N HIS A 126 17.49 0.46 34.50
CA HIS A 126 16.91 1.38 35.48
C HIS A 126 16.00 2.43 34.85
N THR A 127 16.51 3.13 33.82
CA THR A 127 15.74 4.13 33.08
C THR A 127 14.48 3.52 32.46
N SER A 128 14.54 2.28 31.97
CA SER A 128 13.36 1.59 31.43
C SER A 128 12.27 1.34 32.49
N VAL A 129 12.67 0.97 33.71
CA VAL A 129 11.76 0.77 34.85
C VAL A 129 11.14 2.11 35.28
N MET A 130 11.94 3.19 35.35
CA MET A 130 11.41 4.53 35.66
C MET A 130 10.38 5.00 34.62
N LEU A 131 10.61 4.73 33.33
CA LEU A 131 9.66 5.08 32.27
C LEU A 131 8.31 4.36 32.42
N VAL A 132 8.30 3.10 32.89
CA VAL A 132 7.06 2.38 33.19
C VAL A 132 6.34 3.04 34.35
N GLN A 133 7.05 3.31 35.45
CA GLN A 133 6.49 3.94 36.64
C GLN A 133 5.81 5.28 36.31
N TYR A 134 6.39 6.08 35.41
CA TYR A 134 5.81 7.35 34.98
C TYR A 134 4.79 7.24 33.84
N GLY A 135 4.46 6.02 33.39
CA GLY A 135 3.48 5.78 32.31
C GLY A 135 3.96 6.17 30.91
N ILE A 136 5.27 6.34 30.70
CA ILE A 136 5.89 6.80 29.45
C ILE A 136 6.37 5.59 28.62
N LYS A 137 5.46 4.63 28.37
CA LYS A 137 5.80 3.32 27.77
C LYS A 137 6.43 3.40 26.36
N LYS A 138 6.18 4.48 25.61
CA LYS A 138 6.72 4.71 24.25
C LYS A 138 8.25 4.71 24.18
N HIS A 139 8.95 5.08 25.26
CA HIS A 139 10.41 5.26 25.26
C HIS A 139 11.19 4.07 25.82
N ILE A 140 10.51 3.06 26.39
CA ILE A 140 11.13 1.84 26.96
C ILE A 140 11.93 1.10 25.89
N GLY A 141 11.29 0.78 24.76
CA GLY A 141 11.93 0.08 23.66
C GLY A 141 13.07 0.86 23.01
N ASN A 142 13.07 2.19 23.11
CA ASN A 142 14.13 3.01 22.53
C ASN A 142 15.46 2.79 23.25
N ILE A 143 15.47 2.86 24.59
CA ILE A 143 16.71 2.74 25.36
C ILE A 143 17.22 1.30 25.40
N LEU A 144 16.35 0.32 25.71
CA LEU A 144 16.74 -1.09 25.78
C LEU A 144 17.27 -1.61 24.44
N MET A 145 16.60 -1.29 23.33
CA MET A 145 17.02 -1.75 22.00
C MET A 145 18.35 -1.12 21.56
N GLN A 146 18.61 0.16 21.87
CA GLN A 146 19.86 0.81 21.46
C GLN A 146 21.07 0.15 22.14
N PHE A 147 20.98 -0.14 23.44
CA PHE A 147 22.07 -0.80 24.18
C PHE A 147 22.23 -2.28 23.82
N LYS A 148 21.12 -3.02 23.62
CA LYS A 148 21.17 -4.38 23.08
C LYS A 148 21.88 -4.44 21.73
N MET A 149 21.52 -3.55 20.80
CA MET A 149 22.07 -3.54 19.44
C MET A 149 23.55 -3.14 19.42
N ALA A 150 23.98 -2.26 20.33
CA ALA A 150 25.38 -1.90 20.49
C ALA A 150 26.26 -3.06 20.97
N GLN A 151 25.68 -4.03 21.71
CA GLN A 151 26.42 -5.19 22.22
C GLN A 151 26.55 -6.35 21.20
N PHE A 152 25.57 -6.55 20.31
CA PHE A 152 25.54 -7.67 19.34
C PHE A 152 26.02 -7.35 17.92
N SER A 153 25.97 -6.08 17.53
CA SER A 153 26.29 -5.70 16.18
C SER A 153 27.80 -5.73 15.97
N GLU A 154 28.29 -6.27 14.85
CA GLU A 154 29.68 -6.08 14.39
C GLU A 154 29.85 -4.78 13.59
N SER A 155 28.74 -4.14 13.21
CA SER A 155 28.76 -2.87 12.48
C SER A 155 29.20 -1.70 13.37
N SER A 156 30.25 -1.00 12.94
CA SER A 156 30.76 0.25 13.52
C SER A 156 29.68 1.32 13.76
N ARG A 157 28.60 1.31 12.97
CA ARG A 157 27.43 2.23 13.14
C ARG A 157 26.66 2.05 14.45
N ARG A 158 26.81 0.93 15.13
CA ARG A 158 26.02 0.57 16.32
C ARG A 158 26.89 0.39 17.56
N ILE A 159 28.13 -0.07 17.41
CA ILE A 159 29.10 -0.27 18.50
C ILE A 159 29.72 1.07 18.96
N TRP A 160 29.69 2.10 18.12
CA TRP A 160 30.38 3.38 18.40
C TRP A 160 30.11 3.95 19.80
N ILE A 161 28.90 3.77 20.33
CA ILE A 161 28.53 4.27 21.64
C ILE A 161 29.42 3.73 22.77
N TRP A 162 29.93 2.50 22.66
CA TRP A 162 30.85 1.94 23.66
C TRP A 162 32.23 2.57 23.66
N HIS A 163 32.62 3.24 22.56
CA HIS A 163 33.91 3.92 22.45
C HIS A 163 33.81 5.38 22.92
N GLU A 164 32.62 5.98 22.88
CA GLU A 164 32.39 7.38 23.24
C GLU A 164 31.83 7.56 24.66
N LEU A 165 31.19 6.52 25.23
CA LEU A 165 30.74 6.59 26.62
C LEU A 165 31.95 6.58 27.56
N PRO A 166 32.01 7.48 28.55
CA PRO A 166 33.16 7.59 29.43
C PRO A 166 33.24 6.40 30.38
N ASP A 167 34.48 6.13 30.82
CA ASP A 167 34.74 5.27 31.96
C ASP A 167 34.27 5.98 33.22
N LEU A 168 33.17 5.47 33.80
CA LEU A 168 32.54 6.02 35.00
C LEU A 168 33.35 5.96 36.33
N PRO A 169 34.43 5.15 36.53
CA PRO A 169 35.12 5.07 37.82
C PRO A 169 35.67 6.38 38.42
N GLN A 170 35.78 7.46 37.64
CA GLN A 170 36.33 8.75 38.07
C GLN A 170 35.26 9.85 38.22
N MET A 171 33.98 9.53 38.04
CA MET A 171 32.89 10.52 38.01
C MET A 171 31.84 10.26 39.10
N THR A 172 31.28 11.32 39.67
CA THR A 172 30.13 11.25 40.57
C THR A 172 28.87 10.84 39.79
N MET A 173 28.31 9.69 40.16
CA MET A 173 27.09 9.13 39.55
C MET A 173 25.86 9.92 40.02
N SER A 174 25.45 10.91 39.23
CA SER A 174 24.21 11.63 39.44
C SER A 174 23.35 11.63 38.17
N VAL A 175 22.05 11.84 38.33
CA VAL A 175 21.11 12.02 37.22
C VAL A 175 21.58 13.16 36.29
N GLU A 176 22.09 14.24 36.87
CA GLU A 176 22.55 15.41 36.13
C GLU A 176 23.82 15.08 35.34
N SER A 177 24.80 14.42 35.98
CA SER A 177 26.04 13.95 35.34
C SER A 177 25.79 13.09 34.10
N ILE A 178 24.91 12.08 34.23
CA ILE A 178 24.58 11.16 33.12
C ILE A 178 23.77 11.89 32.03
N CYS A 179 22.86 12.79 32.41
CA CYS A 179 22.10 13.58 31.45
C CYS A 179 23.02 14.49 30.62
N THR A 180 24.03 15.10 31.26
CA THR A 180 25.05 15.92 30.58
C THR A 180 25.83 15.08 29.57
N ILE A 181 26.33 13.89 29.95
CA ILE A 181 27.03 12.98 29.03
C ILE A 181 26.20 12.69 27.77
N PHE A 182 24.92 12.33 27.93
CA PHE A 182 24.06 12.03 26.78
C PHE A 182 23.71 13.27 25.95
N THR A 183 23.69 14.45 26.55
CA THR A 183 23.41 15.71 25.85
C THR A 183 24.63 16.18 25.06
N ASP A 184 25.81 16.10 25.65
CA ASP A 184 27.08 16.45 25.00
C ASP A 184 27.35 15.54 23.80
N LEU A 185 27.18 14.21 23.96
CA LEU A 185 27.29 13.26 22.86
C LEU A 185 26.26 13.53 21.75
N LEU A 186 25.04 13.94 22.11
CA LEU A 186 24.01 14.30 21.14
C LEU A 186 24.40 15.56 20.34
N GLU A 187 24.92 16.58 21.01
CA GLU A 187 25.39 17.80 20.35
C GLU A 187 26.60 17.54 19.45
N GLN A 188 27.58 16.76 19.91
CA GLN A 188 28.72 16.35 19.10
C GLN A 188 28.28 15.64 17.80
N GLN A 189 27.35 14.67 17.89
CA GLN A 189 26.87 13.96 16.69
C GLN A 189 26.01 14.84 15.77
N LYS A 190 25.28 15.83 16.31
CA LYS A 190 24.58 16.83 15.50
C LYS A 190 25.55 17.67 14.68
N SER A 191 26.59 18.21 15.32
CA SER A 191 27.63 19.01 14.67
C SER A 191 28.36 18.21 13.57
N VAL A 192 28.69 16.94 13.82
CA VAL A 192 29.29 16.05 12.81
C VAL A 192 28.35 15.81 11.63
N PHE A 193 27.05 15.60 11.88
CA PHE A 193 26.08 15.38 10.81
C PHE A 193 25.84 16.65 9.97
N GLU A 194 25.77 17.82 10.59
CA GLU A 194 25.62 19.12 9.91
C GLU A 194 26.83 19.42 9.02
N LEU A 195 28.05 19.21 9.52
CA LEU A 195 29.28 19.42 8.75
C LEU A 195 29.41 18.48 7.53
N LEU A 196 28.84 17.27 7.61
CA LEU A 196 28.73 16.32 6.49
C LEU A 196 27.56 16.62 5.54
N ASN A 197 26.59 17.44 5.97
CA ASN A 197 25.45 17.85 5.17
C ASN A 197 25.83 18.99 4.21
N ASP A 198 26.76 19.85 4.63
CA ASP A 198 27.24 21.02 3.87
C ASP A 198 28.29 20.68 2.80
N LYS A 199 28.99 19.55 2.91
CA LYS A 199 29.95 19.08 1.90
C LYS A 199 29.23 18.23 0.82
N GLN A 200 29.14 18.72 -0.42
CA GLN A 200 28.46 18.01 -1.51
C GLN A 200 29.25 16.78 -2.05
N ALA A 201 28.50 15.70 -2.26
CA ALA A 201 28.67 14.59 -3.21
C ALA A 201 29.69 13.44 -2.99
N THR A 202 30.73 13.52 -2.15
CA THR A 202 31.72 12.40 -2.04
C THR A 202 31.57 11.46 -0.84
N HIS A 203 30.71 11.75 0.15
CA HIS A 203 30.69 11.04 1.44
C HIS A 203 29.33 10.39 1.78
N THR A 204 28.63 9.80 0.80
CA THR A 204 27.27 9.23 0.98
C THR A 204 27.20 8.18 2.10
N GLU A 205 28.21 7.32 2.24
CA GLU A 205 28.19 6.26 3.26
C GLU A 205 28.56 6.80 4.66
N GLU A 206 29.47 7.77 4.76
CA GLU A 206 29.79 8.45 6.01
C GLU A 206 28.60 9.28 6.53
N LYS A 207 27.87 9.95 5.64
CA LYS A 207 26.64 10.67 5.97
C LYS A 207 25.56 9.74 6.51
N LYS A 208 25.43 8.54 5.94
CA LYS A 208 24.51 7.50 6.43
C LYS A 208 24.93 7.01 7.82
N VAL A 209 26.23 6.78 8.04
CA VAL A 209 26.79 6.40 9.35
C VAL A 209 26.52 7.48 10.38
N ALA A 210 26.81 8.75 10.08
CA ALA A 210 26.58 9.88 11.00
C ALA A 210 25.09 10.04 11.35
N LYS A 211 24.20 9.87 10.38
CA LYS A 211 22.74 9.88 10.60
C LYS A 211 22.30 8.75 11.54
N ASP A 212 22.82 7.55 11.35
CA ASP A 212 22.51 6.40 12.18
C ASP A 212 23.01 6.60 13.63
N LYS A 213 24.22 7.15 13.81
CA LYS A 213 24.77 7.53 15.13
C LYS A 213 23.91 8.59 15.83
N LEU A 214 23.56 9.66 15.11
CA LEU A 214 22.70 10.74 15.62
C LEU A 214 21.33 10.21 16.08
N SER A 215 20.70 9.35 15.27
CA SER A 215 19.41 8.74 15.63
C SER A 215 19.51 7.82 16.85
N GLN A 216 20.63 7.12 17.03
CA GLN A 216 20.86 6.25 18.18
C GLN A 216 20.98 7.06 19.48
N ILE A 217 21.82 8.10 19.51
CA ILE A 217 22.01 8.91 20.73
C ILE A 217 20.77 9.74 21.06
N GLU A 218 20.06 10.32 20.07
CA GLU A 218 18.82 11.07 20.29
C GLU A 218 17.76 10.24 21.02
N LYS A 219 17.62 8.96 20.67
CA LYS A 219 16.68 8.03 21.32
C LYS A 219 17.06 7.75 22.78
N ILE A 220 18.35 7.62 23.08
CA ILE A 220 18.86 7.38 24.43
C ILE A 220 18.67 8.65 25.28
N THR A 221 19.13 9.80 24.81
CA THR A 221 19.01 11.08 25.51
C THR A 221 17.55 11.42 25.80
N THR A 222 16.65 11.22 24.82
CA THR A 222 15.22 11.47 25.00
C THR A 222 14.59 10.52 26.03
N ALA A 223 14.96 9.23 26.03
CA ALA A 223 14.45 8.27 27.00
C ALA A 223 14.91 8.62 28.43
N TYR A 224 16.19 8.92 28.59
CA TYR A 224 16.78 9.27 29.89
C TYR A 224 16.19 10.56 30.47
N GLN A 225 16.09 11.63 29.67
CA GLN A 225 15.49 12.90 30.12
C GLN A 225 14.04 12.72 30.57
N ASN A 226 13.22 11.98 29.83
CA ASN A 226 11.83 11.74 30.21
C ASN A 226 11.69 10.89 31.48
N ALA A 227 12.70 10.08 31.81
CA ALA A 227 12.72 9.27 33.03
C ALA A 227 13.19 10.05 34.27
N HIS A 228 14.09 11.03 34.11
CA HIS A 228 14.80 11.60 35.27
C HIS A 228 14.76 13.13 35.41
N THR A 229 14.36 13.89 34.38
CA THR A 229 14.21 15.35 34.49
C THR A 229 12.75 15.74 34.73
N LEU A 230 12.49 16.44 35.84
CA LEU A 230 11.17 16.99 36.20
C LEU A 230 10.75 18.04 35.16
N ARG A 231 10.03 17.60 34.13
CA ARG A 231 9.28 18.54 33.30
C ARG A 231 8.11 19.06 34.14
N LYS A 232 8.05 20.38 34.34
CA LYS A 232 6.82 21.06 34.76
C LYS A 232 5.65 20.43 34.01
N PRO A 233 4.57 20.02 34.69
CA PRO A 233 3.42 19.47 34.00
C PRO A 233 2.99 20.53 32.99
N ARG A 234 3.17 20.27 31.69
CA ARG A 234 2.45 21.06 30.70
C ARG A 234 0.99 20.92 31.09
N PRO A 235 0.24 22.04 31.16
CA PRO A 235 -1.15 22.00 31.61
C PRO A 235 -1.82 20.84 30.89
N LYS A 236 -2.45 19.94 31.67
CA LYS A 236 -3.36 18.93 31.13
C LYS A 236 -4.45 19.72 30.42
N ARG A 237 -4.23 20.06 29.15
CA ARG A 237 -5.31 20.19 28.20
C ARG A 237 -6.04 18.87 28.37
N LYS A 238 -7.27 18.93 28.90
CA LYS A 238 -8.24 17.85 28.74
C LYS A 238 -8.03 17.36 27.33
N LYS A 239 -7.48 16.15 27.16
CA LYS A 239 -7.40 15.59 25.82
C LYS A 239 -8.85 15.57 25.38
N PRO A 240 -9.19 16.26 24.27
CA PRO A 240 -10.47 16.00 23.66
C PRO A 240 -10.56 14.48 23.45
N PRO A 241 -11.76 13.89 23.50
CA PRO A 241 -11.95 12.48 23.13
C PRO A 241 -11.10 12.22 21.89
N LYS A 242 -10.33 11.11 21.89
CA LYS A 242 -9.36 10.74 20.85
C LYS A 242 -9.86 11.26 19.50
N HIS A 243 -9.29 12.33 18.97
CA HIS A 243 -9.63 12.77 17.61
C HIS A 243 -9.43 11.54 16.75
N ILE A 244 -10.55 11.02 16.22
CA ILE A 244 -10.51 10.05 15.14
C ILE A 244 -9.54 10.66 14.13
N LYS A 245 -8.41 9.99 13.88
CA LYS A 245 -7.42 10.53 12.95
C LYS A 245 -8.02 10.46 11.57
N ILE A 246 -8.73 11.50 11.18
CA ILE A 246 -9.28 11.67 9.84
C ILE A 246 -8.09 11.78 8.89
N LYS A 247 -7.95 10.78 8.02
CA LYS A 247 -6.89 10.72 7.01
C LYS A 247 -7.45 11.14 5.67
N ALA A 248 -6.62 11.79 4.86
CA ALA A 248 -6.95 12.05 3.47
C ALA A 248 -7.20 10.73 2.73
N ILE A 249 -8.12 10.75 1.75
CA ILE A 249 -8.46 9.57 0.95
C ILE A 249 -7.33 9.35 -0.08
N ASN A 250 -6.58 8.27 0.11
CA ASN A 250 -5.60 7.76 -0.84
C ASN A 250 -6.09 6.40 -1.34
N LEU A 251 -6.44 6.31 -2.62
CA LEU A 251 -7.00 5.09 -3.19
C LEU A 251 -6.01 3.93 -3.28
N ALA A 252 -4.70 4.20 -3.16
CA ALA A 252 -3.66 3.18 -3.12
C ALA A 252 -3.23 2.75 -1.71
N ASP A 253 -3.70 3.43 -0.65
CA ASP A 253 -3.35 3.06 0.72
C ASP A 253 -4.10 1.79 1.14
N ASN A 254 -3.46 0.65 0.90
CA ASN A 254 -3.87 -0.68 1.34
C ASN A 254 -3.69 -0.86 2.86
N THR A 255 -4.19 0.06 3.69
CA THR A 255 -4.08 -0.05 5.16
C THR A 255 -5.01 -1.09 5.79
N SER A 256 -5.40 -2.12 5.03
CA SER A 256 -5.51 -3.48 5.56
C SER A 256 -4.09 -4.03 5.74
N ARG A 257 -3.43 -3.70 6.85
CA ARG A 257 -2.24 -4.46 7.29
C ARG A 257 -2.72 -5.83 7.77
N LEU A 258 -2.85 -6.78 6.85
CA LEU A 258 -2.68 -8.19 7.19
C LEU A 258 -1.17 -8.48 7.05
N PRO A 259 -0.46 -8.89 8.12
CA PRO A 259 0.80 -9.56 7.96
C PRO A 259 0.50 -10.89 7.26
N LEU A 260 0.88 -11.01 6.00
CA LEU A 260 1.05 -12.31 5.39
C LEU A 260 2.34 -12.88 6.00
N ASP A 261 2.21 -13.60 7.12
CA ASP A 261 3.36 -14.32 7.66
C ASP A 261 3.78 -15.39 6.66
N SER A 262 4.96 -15.18 6.10
CA SER A 262 5.55 -15.94 5.01
C SER A 262 6.19 -17.26 5.48
N THR A 263 5.56 -17.99 6.40
CA THR A 263 6.13 -19.22 6.98
C THR A 263 5.30 -20.49 6.80
N ALA A 264 4.12 -20.43 6.17
CA ALA A 264 3.34 -21.64 5.90
C ALA A 264 3.68 -22.29 4.54
N THR A 265 4.94 -22.71 4.39
CA THR A 265 5.31 -23.77 3.44
C THR A 265 6.25 -24.73 4.15
N SER A 266 5.69 -25.67 4.92
CA SER A 266 6.14 -27.07 4.94
C SER A 266 5.34 -27.92 5.92
N HIS A 267 5.04 -29.13 5.45
CA HIS A 267 4.80 -30.37 6.20
C HIS A 267 3.39 -30.72 6.71
N ASN A 268 2.87 -31.72 5.98
CA ASN A 268 2.36 -33.02 6.42
C ASN A 268 1.07 -33.09 7.22
N TRP A 269 0.06 -33.51 6.46
CA TRP A 269 -1.07 -34.30 6.89
C TRP A 269 -0.56 -35.63 7.47
N ASN A 270 -0.93 -35.95 8.71
CA ASN A 270 -1.33 -37.31 9.10
C ASN A 270 -1.90 -37.36 10.53
N THR A 271 -3.17 -37.79 10.58
CA THR A 271 -3.80 -38.72 11.54
C THR A 271 -3.99 -38.38 13.03
N THR A 272 -5.28 -38.45 13.43
CA THR A 272 -5.87 -38.99 14.69
C THR A 272 -5.54 -38.25 16.01
N THR A 273 -6.46 -37.94 16.93
CA THR A 273 -7.67 -38.67 17.39
C THR A 273 -8.52 -37.76 18.28
N LEU A 274 -9.85 -37.94 18.19
CA LEU A 274 -10.92 -37.81 19.18
C LEU A 274 -10.81 -36.91 20.45
N SER A 275 -11.76 -35.97 20.50
CA SER A 275 -12.76 -35.74 21.58
C SER A 275 -12.31 -35.37 23.00
N ASN A 276 -12.68 -34.18 23.49
CA ASN A 276 -13.96 -33.92 24.19
C ASN A 276 -13.92 -32.57 24.91
N ASP A 277 -15.06 -31.88 24.84
CA ASP A 277 -15.35 -30.60 25.47
C ASP A 277 -15.25 -30.64 27.01
N ALA A 278 -14.69 -29.58 27.60
CA ALA A 278 -15.09 -29.08 28.92
C ALA A 278 -14.70 -27.60 29.05
N TRP A 279 -15.70 -26.73 28.95
CA TRP A 279 -15.62 -25.31 29.22
C TRP A 279 -15.30 -25.03 30.70
N GLY A 280 -14.45 -24.04 30.98
CA GLY A 280 -14.34 -23.48 32.33
C GLY A 280 -13.27 -22.41 32.51
N TYR A 281 -13.68 -21.13 32.37
CA TYR A 281 -13.19 -19.90 33.04
C TYR A 281 -11.67 -19.58 33.04
N THR A 282 -11.16 -18.39 32.71
CA THR A 282 -11.58 -17.03 33.08
C THR A 282 -10.87 -15.98 32.22
N ARG A 283 -11.64 -14.93 31.88
CA ARG A 283 -11.33 -13.48 31.90
C ARG A 283 -9.85 -13.05 31.89
N ASP A 284 -9.39 -12.54 30.74
CA ASP A 284 -9.03 -11.12 30.53
C ASP A 284 -8.49 -10.97 29.10
N ASP A 285 -9.40 -11.13 28.13
CA ASP A 285 -9.06 -10.99 26.71
C ASP A 285 -9.42 -9.60 26.20
N ILE A 286 -8.40 -8.89 25.70
CA ILE A 286 -8.49 -7.57 25.09
C ILE A 286 -9.21 -7.63 23.71
N GLU A 287 -9.69 -8.81 23.33
CA GLU A 287 -10.69 -9.01 22.26
C GLU A 287 -12.07 -8.40 22.59
N HIS A 288 -12.29 -7.86 23.79
CA HIS A 288 -13.49 -7.08 24.15
C HIS A 288 -13.36 -5.56 23.95
N SER A 289 -12.33 -5.09 23.24
CA SER A 289 -12.36 -3.77 22.61
C SER A 289 -12.41 -3.86 21.08
N ALA A 290 -13.12 -4.86 20.56
CA ALA A 290 -13.90 -4.58 19.38
C ALA A 290 -14.82 -3.39 19.74
N ILE A 291 -14.72 -2.28 19.00
CA ILE A 291 -15.92 -1.46 18.86
C ILE A 291 -16.95 -2.46 18.34
N ALA A 292 -17.97 -2.76 19.14
CA ALA A 292 -19.09 -3.56 18.70
C ALA A 292 -19.53 -2.95 17.37
N ILE A 293 -19.26 -3.66 16.28
CA ILE A 293 -19.80 -3.28 14.99
C ILE A 293 -21.26 -3.62 15.13
N ASP A 294 -22.04 -2.58 15.41
CA ASP A 294 -23.47 -2.63 15.29
C ASP A 294 -23.79 -2.86 13.81
N LEU A 295 -23.90 -4.15 13.43
CA LEU A 295 -24.39 -4.61 12.13
C LEU A 295 -25.83 -4.14 11.87
N ALA A 296 -26.53 -3.65 12.89
CA ALA A 296 -27.85 -3.06 12.76
C ALA A 296 -27.81 -1.57 12.35
N PHE A 297 -26.75 -1.09 11.67
CA PHE A 297 -26.70 0.30 11.20
C PHE A 297 -27.76 0.54 10.11
N LEU A 298 -28.95 0.93 10.60
CA LEU A 298 -30.18 1.21 9.86
C LEU A 298 -30.74 -0.05 9.21
N GLU A 299 -31.27 -0.95 10.05
CA GLU A 299 -32.06 -2.08 9.57
C GLU A 299 -33.12 -1.57 8.59
N ALA A 300 -33.26 -2.25 7.45
CA ALA A 300 -34.54 -2.17 6.76
C ALA A 300 -35.60 -2.63 7.77
N SER A 301 -36.70 -1.91 7.85
CA SER A 301 -37.87 -2.43 8.53
C SER A 301 -38.16 -3.78 7.89
N THR A 302 -37.82 -4.87 8.58
CA THR A 302 -38.33 -6.21 8.27
C THR A 302 -39.78 -6.24 8.74
N GLU A 303 -40.58 -5.34 8.17
CA GLU A 303 -42.01 -5.28 8.45
C GLU A 303 -42.62 -6.56 7.91
N ILE A 304 -43.28 -7.28 8.82
CA ILE A 304 -44.26 -8.30 8.48
C ILE A 304 -45.44 -7.53 7.87
N TYR A 305 -45.36 -7.21 6.58
CA TYR A 305 -46.50 -6.70 5.85
C TYR A 305 -47.31 -7.91 5.37
N GLU A 306 -48.57 -8.01 5.81
CA GLU A 306 -49.52 -9.07 5.41
C GLU A 306 -49.07 -10.53 5.70
N GLY A 307 -48.25 -10.75 6.73
CA GLY A 307 -47.84 -12.11 7.12
C GLY A 307 -46.73 -12.72 6.24
N LEU A 308 -46.13 -11.96 5.32
CA LEU A 308 -44.94 -12.36 4.58
C LEU A 308 -43.69 -12.07 5.42
N THR A 309 -42.96 -13.12 5.78
CA THR A 309 -41.63 -13.01 6.39
C THR A 309 -40.60 -12.67 5.34
N THR A 310 -39.68 -11.75 5.66
CA THR A 310 -38.54 -11.43 4.80
C THR A 310 -37.74 -12.69 4.50
N SER A 311 -37.53 -12.95 3.21
CA SER A 311 -36.75 -14.10 2.75
C SER A 311 -35.33 -14.05 3.33
N PHE A 312 -34.70 -15.21 3.46
CA PHE A 312 -33.32 -15.29 3.96
C PHE A 312 -32.35 -14.51 3.05
N GLU A 313 -32.59 -14.57 1.74
CA GLU A 313 -31.88 -13.83 0.70
C GLU A 313 -32.04 -12.32 0.88
N GLU A 314 -33.27 -11.86 1.13
CA GLU A 314 -33.55 -10.45 1.37
C GLU A 314 -32.91 -9.96 2.67
N ARG A 315 -32.87 -10.77 3.74
CA ARG A 315 -32.12 -10.43 4.96
C ARG A 315 -30.62 -10.30 4.70
N ILE A 316 -29.99 -11.27 4.04
CA ILE A 316 -28.56 -11.21 3.71
C ILE A 316 -28.22 -9.99 2.84
N ASP A 317 -29.10 -9.65 1.89
CA ASP A 317 -28.93 -8.50 1.00
C ASP A 317 -28.89 -7.14 1.72
N HIS A 318 -29.52 -7.02 2.89
CA HIS A 318 -29.56 -5.80 3.69
C HIS A 318 -28.32 -5.62 4.58
N TYR A 319 -27.71 -6.71 5.05
CA TYR A 319 -26.57 -6.68 5.97
C TYR A 319 -25.19 -6.72 5.28
N GLU A 320 -25.14 -6.79 3.94
CA GLU A 320 -23.87 -6.80 3.19
C GLU A 320 -23.33 -5.37 2.93
N ALA A 321 -22.00 -5.22 2.96
CA ALA A 321 -21.31 -3.93 2.87
C ALA A 321 -21.66 -3.12 1.59
N PRO A 322 -21.58 -1.77 1.62
CA PRO A 322 -21.77 -0.93 0.45
C PRO A 322 -20.73 -1.20 -0.65
N TYR A 323 -21.06 -0.83 -1.89
CA TYR A 323 -20.17 -0.99 -3.06
C TYR A 323 -18.83 -0.24 -2.87
N VAL A 324 -18.88 0.90 -2.17
CA VAL A 324 -17.72 1.68 -1.75
C VAL A 324 -17.53 1.50 -0.25
N SER A 325 -16.80 0.45 0.15
CA SER A 325 -16.44 0.23 1.56
C SER A 325 -15.01 0.71 1.82
N TYR A 326 -14.84 1.60 2.79
CA TYR A 326 -13.51 2.05 3.23
C TYR A 326 -13.03 1.17 4.39
N GLY A 327 -12.63 -0.06 4.03
CA GLY A 327 -11.94 -0.99 4.92
C GLY A 327 -12.86 -1.71 5.91
N GLU A 328 -13.27 -2.92 5.55
CA GLU A 328 -13.78 -3.90 6.50
C GLU A 328 -12.79 -5.05 6.70
N TYR A 329 -12.75 -5.56 7.93
CA TYR A 329 -11.96 -6.71 8.32
C TYR A 329 -12.75 -8.00 8.09
N PRO A 330 -12.08 -9.13 7.81
CA PRO A 330 -12.75 -10.43 7.78
C PRO A 330 -13.41 -10.71 9.14
N ASN A 331 -14.55 -11.42 9.11
CA ASN A 331 -15.23 -11.95 10.29
C ASN A 331 -14.20 -12.57 11.27
N PRO A 332 -14.27 -12.29 12.59
CA PRO A 332 -13.34 -12.82 13.58
C PRO A 332 -13.14 -14.35 13.51
N LEU A 333 -14.19 -15.10 13.16
CA LEU A 333 -14.15 -16.56 12.99
C LEU A 333 -13.37 -16.99 11.74
N ILE A 334 -13.37 -16.15 10.70
CA ILE A 334 -12.66 -16.37 9.43
C ILE A 334 -11.20 -15.92 9.56
N LYS A 335 -10.93 -14.90 10.37
CA LYS A 335 -9.60 -14.28 10.61
C LYS A 335 -8.50 -15.27 11.01
N ASN A 336 -8.86 -16.43 11.56
CA ASN A 336 -7.89 -17.43 12.03
C ASN A 336 -7.69 -18.61 11.06
N SER A 337 -8.48 -18.70 9.97
CA SER A 337 -8.39 -19.77 8.99
C SER A 337 -8.07 -19.24 7.59
N ILE A 338 -6.84 -19.47 7.12
CA ILE A 338 -6.39 -19.13 5.76
C ILE A 338 -7.31 -19.72 4.67
N PRO A 339 -7.78 -20.99 4.76
CA PRO A 339 -8.71 -21.54 3.78
C PRO A 339 -10.04 -20.77 3.72
N LEU A 340 -10.66 -20.53 4.89
CA LEU A 340 -11.90 -19.74 4.98
C LEU A 340 -11.70 -18.29 4.55
N GLN A 341 -10.56 -17.64 4.85
CA GLN A 341 -10.23 -16.31 4.33
C GLN A 341 -10.16 -16.33 2.80
N THR A 342 -9.56 -17.37 2.22
CA THR A 342 -9.43 -17.49 0.77
C THR A 342 -10.80 -17.70 0.11
N ILE A 343 -11.68 -18.49 0.73
CA ILE A 343 -13.05 -18.72 0.26
C ILE A 343 -13.87 -17.44 0.41
N ASP A 344 -13.83 -16.78 1.57
CA ASP A 344 -14.54 -15.53 1.87
C ASP A 344 -14.11 -14.41 0.92
N LEU A 345 -12.80 -14.19 0.75
CA LEU A 345 -12.27 -13.22 -0.23
C LEU A 345 -12.73 -13.53 -1.66
N SER A 346 -12.83 -14.81 -2.02
CA SER A 346 -13.30 -15.21 -3.35
C SER A 346 -14.79 -14.98 -3.53
N LEU A 347 -15.60 -15.29 -2.51
CA LEU A 347 -17.04 -15.03 -2.50
C LEU A 347 -17.33 -13.53 -2.51
N GLN A 348 -16.69 -12.75 -1.64
CA GLN A 348 -16.78 -11.29 -1.63
C GLN A 348 -16.41 -10.70 -3.00
N GLN A 349 -15.31 -11.15 -3.60
CA GLN A 349 -14.93 -10.67 -4.94
C GLN A 349 -15.95 -11.08 -6.00
N ASN A 350 -16.54 -12.27 -5.93
CA ASN A 350 -17.64 -12.67 -6.83
C ASN A 350 -18.86 -11.76 -6.66
N TYR A 351 -19.31 -11.54 -5.43
CA TYR A 351 -20.46 -10.67 -5.14
C TYR A 351 -20.21 -9.23 -5.58
N MET A 352 -19.03 -8.68 -5.26
CA MET A 352 -18.61 -7.36 -5.74
C MET A 352 -18.63 -7.29 -7.26
N SER A 353 -18.09 -8.29 -7.94
CA SER A 353 -18.06 -8.34 -9.40
C SER A 353 -19.46 -8.43 -10.01
N GLN A 354 -20.40 -9.14 -9.38
CA GLN A 354 -21.80 -9.12 -9.83
C GLN A 354 -22.46 -7.78 -9.56
N ARG A 355 -22.21 -7.16 -8.41
CA ARG A 355 -22.75 -5.84 -8.06
C ARG A 355 -22.27 -4.75 -9.01
N ASN A 356 -21.03 -4.82 -9.47
CA ASN A 356 -20.47 -3.93 -10.50
C ASN A 356 -21.30 -3.90 -11.80
N LEU A 357 -22.02 -4.98 -12.14
CA LEU A 357 -22.89 -5.02 -13.33
C LEU A 357 -24.15 -4.17 -13.13
N ALA A 358 -24.50 -3.92 -11.87
CA ALA A 358 -25.62 -3.10 -11.45
C ALA A 358 -26.94 -3.42 -12.17
N LEU A 359 -27.23 -4.71 -12.41
CA LEU A 359 -28.37 -5.19 -13.21
C LEU A 359 -29.72 -4.66 -12.72
N ASN A 360 -30.71 -4.48 -13.63
CA ASN A 360 -32.07 -4.04 -13.27
C ASN A 360 -32.80 -5.02 -12.34
N SER A 361 -32.46 -6.30 -12.43
CA SER A 361 -32.98 -7.34 -11.54
C SER A 361 -32.31 -7.35 -10.16
N ASN A 362 -31.30 -6.49 -9.93
CA ASN A 362 -30.66 -6.39 -8.65
C ASN A 362 -31.59 -5.64 -7.68
N THR A 363 -32.17 -6.39 -6.75
CA THR A 363 -33.05 -5.89 -5.69
C THR A 363 -32.40 -4.76 -4.88
N ARG A 364 -31.07 -4.68 -4.85
CA ARG A 364 -30.27 -3.67 -4.12
C ARG A 364 -30.11 -2.34 -4.85
N LEU A 365 -30.70 -2.18 -6.03
CA LEU A 365 -30.68 -0.93 -6.78
C LEU A 365 -32.08 -0.36 -6.90
N LEU A 366 -32.18 0.95 -7.03
CA LEU A 366 -33.42 1.60 -7.42
C LEU A 366 -33.48 1.67 -8.95
N SER A 367 -34.70 1.75 -9.49
CA SER A 367 -34.88 2.16 -10.87
C SER A 367 -34.39 3.60 -11.06
N LEU A 368 -34.16 4.01 -12.31
CA LEU A 368 -33.81 5.41 -12.61
C LEU A 368 -34.82 6.40 -12.02
N SER A 369 -36.12 6.11 -12.18
CA SER A 369 -37.19 6.94 -11.60
C SER A 369 -37.15 6.96 -10.08
N GLY A 370 -36.80 5.82 -9.44
CA GLY A 370 -36.63 5.74 -7.99
C GLY A 370 -35.48 6.60 -7.49
N TYR A 371 -34.34 6.58 -8.18
CA TYR A 371 -33.22 7.48 -7.86
C TYR A 371 -33.57 8.96 -8.04
N GLN A 372 -34.29 9.30 -9.10
CA GLN A 372 -34.72 10.69 -9.35
C GLN A 372 -35.71 11.18 -8.30
N ALA A 373 -36.72 10.38 -7.95
CA ALA A 373 -37.69 10.72 -6.91
C ALA A 373 -37.01 10.92 -5.55
N LEU A 374 -36.12 9.99 -5.17
CA LEU A 374 -35.35 10.10 -3.93
C LEU A 374 -34.48 11.35 -3.89
N PHE A 375 -33.80 11.67 -5.01
CA PHE A 375 -32.97 12.88 -5.11
C PHE A 375 -33.78 14.16 -4.93
N VAL A 376 -34.96 14.25 -5.57
CA VAL A 376 -35.86 15.41 -5.45
C VAL A 376 -36.26 15.63 -4.00
N THR A 377 -36.72 14.58 -3.31
CA THR A 377 -37.17 14.65 -1.91
C THR A 377 -36.01 15.02 -0.97
N LEU A 378 -34.86 14.35 -1.09
CA LEU A 378 -33.69 14.68 -0.26
C LEU A 378 -33.22 16.13 -0.47
N ASN A 379 -33.26 16.63 -1.71
CA ASN A 379 -32.91 18.00 -2.00
C ASN A 379 -33.92 19.01 -1.42
N GLN A 380 -35.22 18.72 -1.52
CA GLN A 380 -36.28 19.55 -0.96
C GLN A 380 -36.16 19.62 0.57
N ASP A 381 -36.06 18.48 1.24
CA ASP A 381 -35.97 18.37 2.70
C ASP A 381 -34.68 19.00 3.24
N ALA A 382 -33.57 18.90 2.51
CA ALA A 382 -32.31 19.55 2.89
C ALA A 382 -32.33 21.07 2.68
N SER A 383 -33.07 21.56 1.67
CA SER A 383 -33.13 22.98 1.28
C SER A 383 -34.22 23.76 2.03
N THR A 384 -35.31 23.10 2.44
CA THR A 384 -36.52 23.71 3.00
C THR A 384 -37.29 22.73 3.93
N LEU A 385 -37.96 23.31 4.95
CA LEU A 385 -38.70 22.71 6.08
C LEU A 385 -38.97 21.19 6.13
N PRO A 386 -38.34 20.51 7.10
CA PRO A 386 -39.04 19.63 8.04
C PRO A 386 -39.31 20.35 9.38
N GLU A 387 -40.28 19.85 10.16
CA GLU A 387 -40.64 20.40 11.49
C GLU A 387 -39.47 20.34 12.49
N SER A 388 -38.45 19.51 12.22
CA SER A 388 -37.26 19.32 13.05
C SER A 388 -35.97 19.69 12.31
N GLU A 389 -35.02 20.34 13.02
CA GLU A 389 -33.66 20.61 12.51
C GLU A 389 -32.88 19.30 12.22
N THR A 390 -33.26 18.22 12.91
CA THR A 390 -32.68 16.88 12.78
C THR A 390 -32.97 16.25 11.42
N ASP A 391 -34.23 16.24 10.97
CA ASP A 391 -34.62 15.64 9.68
C ASP A 391 -33.95 16.36 8.50
N LYS A 392 -33.85 17.69 8.58
CA LYS A 392 -33.14 18.51 7.59
C LYS A 392 -31.67 18.09 7.47
N THR A 393 -31.04 17.84 8.61
CA THR A 393 -29.64 17.43 8.66
C THR A 393 -29.47 15.99 8.17
N CYS A 394 -30.38 15.08 8.51
CA CYS A 394 -30.43 13.73 7.95
C CYS A 394 -30.55 13.77 6.41
N ALA A 395 -31.49 14.54 5.88
CA ALA A 395 -31.67 14.74 4.44
C ALA A 395 -30.39 15.28 3.78
N GLY A 396 -29.77 16.30 4.38
CA GLY A 396 -28.52 16.89 3.88
C GLY A 396 -27.35 15.89 3.85
N ILE A 397 -27.20 15.05 4.87
CA ILE A 397 -26.16 14.02 4.92
C ILE A 397 -26.42 12.92 3.88
N LEU A 398 -27.67 12.47 3.73
CA LEU A 398 -28.05 11.48 2.71
C LEU A 398 -27.86 12.05 1.30
N LEU A 399 -28.22 13.32 1.05
CA LEU A 399 -27.99 14.00 -0.21
C LEU A 399 -26.49 14.12 -0.50
N LEU A 400 -25.68 14.52 0.50
CA LEU A 400 -24.22 14.58 0.35
C LEU A 400 -23.65 13.20 0.04
N SER A 401 -24.10 12.15 0.71
CA SER A 401 -23.74 10.76 0.39
C SER A 401 -24.12 10.39 -1.04
N MET A 402 -25.34 10.74 -1.46
CA MET A 402 -25.90 10.45 -2.79
C MET A 402 -25.10 11.13 -3.92
N ILE A 403 -24.69 12.39 -3.76
CA ILE A 403 -23.97 13.14 -4.81
C ILE A 403 -22.46 12.97 -4.76
N THR A 404 -21.93 12.24 -3.78
CA THR A 404 -20.48 12.02 -3.65
C THR A 404 -20.13 10.54 -3.73
N GLY A 405 -20.97 9.63 -3.25
CA GLY A 405 -20.64 8.23 -2.98
C GLY A 405 -19.84 8.03 -1.68
N LEU A 406 -19.84 9.02 -0.76
CA LEU A 406 -19.24 8.86 0.56
C LEU A 406 -20.18 8.09 1.49
N PRO A 407 -19.68 7.20 2.36
CA PRO A 407 -20.52 6.47 3.28
C PRO A 407 -21.10 7.41 4.34
N VAL A 408 -22.38 7.23 4.66
CA VAL A 408 -23.09 8.01 5.69
C VAL A 408 -22.35 7.93 7.02
N LYS A 409 -21.87 6.73 7.38
CA LYS A 409 -21.06 6.50 8.59
C LYS A 409 -19.80 7.38 8.65
N SER A 410 -19.17 7.66 7.50
CA SER A 410 -17.99 8.54 7.46
C SER A 410 -18.38 10.00 7.63
N LEU A 411 -19.50 10.41 7.03
CA LEU A 411 -20.04 11.77 7.14
C LEU A 411 -20.47 12.13 8.57
N LEU A 412 -20.85 11.12 9.38
CA LEU A 412 -21.20 11.27 10.80
C LEU A 412 -19.99 11.37 11.74
N ILE A 413 -18.77 11.22 11.23
CA ILE A 413 -17.58 11.42 12.06
C ILE A 413 -17.42 12.93 12.32
N SER A 414 -17.46 13.31 13.60
CA SER A 414 -17.26 14.71 14.01
C SER A 414 -15.98 15.31 13.39
N GLY A 415 -16.14 16.42 12.66
CA GLY A 415 -15.06 17.12 11.98
C GLY A 415 -14.61 16.49 10.66
N TYR A 416 -15.32 15.50 10.13
CA TYR A 416 -15.07 14.92 8.81
C TYR A 416 -15.53 15.84 7.68
N ILE A 417 -16.78 16.28 7.74
CA ILE A 417 -17.27 17.39 6.91
C ILE A 417 -16.48 18.65 7.31
N GLY A 418 -15.92 19.34 6.31
CA GLY A 418 -15.04 20.50 6.53
C GLY A 418 -13.57 20.16 6.85
N HIS A 419 -13.19 18.89 6.90
CA HIS A 419 -11.78 18.53 7.10
C HIS A 419 -10.93 19.01 5.90
N PRO A 420 -9.87 19.83 6.09
CA PRO A 420 -9.20 20.54 4.99
C PRO A 420 -8.48 19.64 3.98
N ARG A 421 -8.22 18.37 4.33
CA ARG A 421 -7.61 17.39 3.41
C ARG A 421 -8.62 16.53 2.65
N ILE A 422 -9.91 16.66 2.95
CA ILE A 422 -11.00 15.91 2.32
C ILE A 422 -11.94 16.91 1.65
N PHE A 423 -12.46 17.85 2.44
CA PHE A 423 -13.28 18.98 2.01
C PHE A 423 -12.41 20.23 1.90
N ASN A 424 -11.84 20.46 0.72
CA ASN A 424 -10.96 21.59 0.46
C ASN A 424 -11.78 22.82 0.01
N VAL A 425 -11.39 24.01 0.47
CA VAL A 425 -12.04 25.29 0.13
C VAL A 425 -11.06 26.12 -0.69
N GLU A 426 -11.41 26.37 -1.95
CA GLU A 426 -10.62 27.23 -2.84
C GLU A 426 -11.54 28.26 -3.49
N GLY A 427 -11.23 29.56 -3.33
CA GLY A 427 -11.96 30.65 -4.00
C GLY A 427 -13.48 30.63 -3.76
N LYS A 428 -13.92 30.35 -2.52
CA LYS A 428 -15.32 30.20 -2.08
C LYS A 428 -16.06 28.95 -2.61
N ARG A 429 -15.36 27.99 -3.18
CA ARG A 429 -15.95 26.72 -3.64
C ARG A 429 -15.43 25.56 -2.81
N TYR A 430 -16.33 24.64 -2.48
CA TYR A 430 -16.02 23.39 -1.79
C TYR A 430 -15.71 22.28 -2.78
N TYR A 431 -14.73 21.44 -2.44
CA TYR A 431 -14.35 20.25 -3.20
C TYR A 431 -14.14 19.06 -2.28
N ILE A 432 -14.53 17.87 -2.75
CA ILE A 432 -13.90 16.64 -2.26
C ILE A 432 -12.60 16.42 -3.02
N GLU A 433 -11.51 16.35 -2.29
CA GLU A 433 -10.18 16.05 -2.81
C GLU A 433 -9.74 14.64 -2.44
N HIS A 434 -9.27 13.87 -3.43
CA HIS A 434 -8.66 12.57 -3.21
C HIS A 434 -7.51 12.31 -4.18
N SER A 435 -6.65 11.36 -3.82
CA SER A 435 -5.49 10.95 -4.61
C SER A 435 -5.72 9.53 -5.17
N LEU A 436 -5.41 9.31 -6.45
CA LEU A 436 -5.43 7.96 -7.06
C LEU A 436 -4.32 7.06 -6.46
N GLY A 437 -3.33 7.66 -5.81
CA GLY A 437 -2.20 6.97 -5.23
C GLY A 437 -1.22 6.48 -6.30
N ILE A 438 -1.03 7.28 -7.34
CA ILE A 438 -0.06 7.03 -8.41
C ILE A 438 1.34 6.79 -7.80
N THR A 439 2.01 5.73 -8.25
CA THR A 439 3.40 5.48 -7.90
C THR A 439 4.26 6.70 -8.27
N LYS A 440 4.97 7.25 -7.29
CA LYS A 440 5.91 8.36 -7.54
C LYS A 440 6.91 7.94 -8.60
N ARG A 441 7.05 8.77 -9.64
CA ARG A 441 8.04 8.57 -10.70
C ARG A 441 9.43 8.54 -10.10
N SER A 442 10.21 7.52 -10.46
CA SER A 442 11.66 7.58 -10.29
C SER A 442 12.23 8.67 -11.20
N THR A 443 13.28 9.34 -10.75
CA THR A 443 14.06 10.25 -11.61
C THR A 443 14.60 9.43 -12.78
N SER A 444 14.23 9.78 -14.01
CA SER A 444 14.71 9.16 -15.25
C SER A 444 15.67 10.13 -15.92
N GLN A 445 16.78 9.63 -16.48
CA GLN A 445 17.73 10.46 -17.21
C GLN A 445 17.27 10.78 -18.64
N THR A 446 16.39 9.96 -19.21
CA THR A 446 15.93 10.07 -20.60
C THR A 446 14.51 10.62 -20.73
N LEU A 447 13.68 10.54 -19.68
CA LEU A 447 12.28 11.00 -19.71
C LEU A 447 12.04 12.21 -18.81
N ALA A 448 11.52 13.28 -19.39
CA ALA A 448 11.05 14.48 -18.73
C ALA A 448 9.56 14.41 -18.39
N LYS A 449 9.07 15.33 -17.54
CA LYS A 449 7.67 15.36 -17.12
C LYS A 449 6.67 15.47 -18.29
N LYS A 450 7.06 16.18 -19.37
CA LYS A 450 6.25 16.44 -20.57
C LYS A 450 5.98 15.20 -21.42
N ASP A 451 6.77 14.14 -21.23
CA ASP A 451 6.73 12.90 -22.03
C ASP A 451 5.64 11.93 -21.55
N TYR A 452 5.06 12.23 -20.38
CA TYR A 452 3.99 11.43 -19.79
C TYR A 452 2.62 12.02 -20.10
N GLU A 453 1.62 11.15 -20.21
CA GLU A 453 0.22 11.51 -20.42
C GLU A 453 -0.34 12.28 -19.22
N ASN A 454 -0.08 11.76 -18.01
CA ASN A 454 -0.69 12.25 -16.78
C ASN A 454 0.25 13.20 -16.02
N HIS A 455 -0.30 14.22 -15.36
CA HIS A 455 0.50 15.25 -14.67
C HIS A 455 0.11 15.45 -13.21
N SER A 456 -0.98 14.84 -12.77
CA SER A 456 -1.49 14.97 -11.41
C SER A 456 -2.09 13.65 -10.93
N ASP A 457 -2.07 13.48 -9.62
CA ASP A 457 -2.70 12.37 -8.89
C ASP A 457 -3.98 12.80 -8.18
N THR A 458 -4.22 14.11 -8.15
CA THR A 458 -5.27 14.72 -7.35
C THR A 458 -6.51 14.91 -8.20
N ILE A 459 -7.62 14.35 -7.73
CA ILE A 459 -8.94 14.58 -8.27
C ILE A 459 -9.70 15.46 -7.28
N LYS A 460 -10.42 16.42 -7.83
CA LYS A 460 -11.28 17.34 -7.09
C LYS A 460 -12.68 17.26 -7.67
N ILE A 461 -13.66 16.90 -6.86
CA ILE A 461 -15.07 16.89 -7.23
C ILE A 461 -15.75 18.08 -6.56
N PRO A 462 -16.33 19.03 -7.31
CA PRO A 462 -16.96 20.22 -6.75
C PRO A 462 -18.20 19.84 -5.95
N LEU A 463 -18.50 20.60 -4.91
CA LEU A 463 -19.65 20.42 -4.03
C LEU A 463 -20.51 21.68 -3.97
N PRO A 464 -21.83 21.55 -3.75
CA PRO A 464 -22.72 22.69 -3.56
C PRO A 464 -22.39 23.38 -2.22
N SER A 465 -21.99 24.66 -2.26
CA SER A 465 -21.58 25.38 -1.06
C SER A 465 -22.67 25.46 -0.01
N TRP A 466 -23.92 25.72 -0.44
CA TRP A 466 -25.06 25.81 0.47
C TRP A 466 -25.24 24.54 1.32
N LEU A 467 -25.01 23.36 0.74
CA LEU A 467 -25.17 22.09 1.44
C LEU A 467 -24.07 21.92 2.50
N ILE A 468 -22.83 22.23 2.14
CA ILE A 468 -21.69 22.10 3.06
C ILE A 468 -21.79 23.14 4.19
N ASP A 469 -22.10 24.39 3.87
CA ASP A 469 -22.26 25.46 4.85
C ASP A 469 -23.39 25.14 5.83
N ASN A 470 -24.53 24.63 5.35
CA ASN A 470 -25.64 24.19 6.21
C ASN A 470 -25.23 23.03 7.12
N LEU A 471 -24.57 21.99 6.59
CA LEU A 471 -24.14 20.83 7.36
C LEU A 471 -23.06 21.17 8.40
N LEU A 472 -22.23 22.19 8.16
CA LEU A 472 -21.26 22.69 9.13
C LEU A 472 -21.90 23.51 10.26
N ALA A 473 -23.11 24.04 10.04
CA ALA A 473 -23.84 24.83 11.02
C ALA A 473 -24.76 24.00 11.94
N CYS A 474 -25.09 22.76 11.55
CA CYS A 474 -26.01 21.89 12.29
C CYS A 474 -25.26 20.91 13.21
N GLU A 475 -25.94 20.41 14.25
CA GLU A 475 -25.45 19.27 15.03
C GLU A 475 -25.60 17.96 14.25
N LEU A 476 -24.65 17.04 14.42
CA LEU A 476 -24.69 15.75 13.70
C LEU A 476 -25.80 14.84 14.29
N PRO A 477 -26.71 14.29 13.46
CA PRO A 477 -27.77 13.43 13.93
C PRO A 477 -27.24 12.10 14.47
N LEU A 478 -28.00 11.48 15.36
CA LEU A 478 -27.76 10.12 15.84
C LEU A 478 -28.29 9.10 14.84
N LYS A 479 -27.95 7.83 15.06
CA LYS A 479 -28.35 6.72 14.19
C LYS A 479 -29.87 6.54 14.19
N GLU A 480 -30.50 6.74 15.33
CA GLU A 480 -31.95 6.59 15.52
C GLU A 480 -32.70 7.60 14.65
N ASP A 481 -32.16 8.82 14.51
CA ASP A 481 -32.72 9.88 13.66
C ASP A 481 -32.76 9.47 12.19
N PHE A 482 -31.66 8.88 11.67
CA PHE A 482 -31.65 8.34 10.31
C PHE A 482 -32.61 7.16 10.15
N THR A 483 -32.83 6.36 11.19
CA THR A 483 -33.77 5.22 11.13
C THR A 483 -35.19 5.73 10.95
N ALA A 484 -35.58 6.71 11.76
CA ALA A 484 -36.88 7.36 11.70
C ALA A 484 -37.08 8.08 10.36
N TYR A 485 -36.10 8.88 9.93
CA TYR A 485 -36.17 9.61 8.67
C TYR A 485 -36.27 8.67 7.45
N LEU A 486 -35.49 7.57 7.41
CA LEU A 486 -35.60 6.57 6.35
C LEU A 486 -36.94 5.85 6.35
N ALA A 487 -37.52 5.55 7.52
CA ALA A 487 -38.85 4.95 7.61
C ALA A 487 -39.91 5.89 7.00
N ASN A 488 -39.84 7.18 7.30
CA ASN A 488 -40.72 8.19 6.70
C ASN A 488 -40.55 8.26 5.17
N LEU A 489 -39.31 8.24 4.67
CA LEU A 489 -39.01 8.23 3.23
C LEU A 489 -39.54 6.97 2.53
N ARG A 490 -39.43 5.79 3.14
CA ARG A 490 -39.98 4.53 2.58
C ARG A 490 -41.47 4.65 2.33
N ASN A 491 -42.19 5.19 3.32
CA ASN A 491 -43.63 5.35 3.27
C ASN A 491 -44.05 6.43 2.27
N SER A 492 -43.39 7.59 2.25
CA SER A 492 -43.75 8.69 1.36
C SER A 492 -43.46 8.40 -0.11
N LEU A 493 -42.37 7.68 -0.41
CA LEU A 493 -41.95 7.36 -1.77
C LEU A 493 -42.47 5.99 -2.28
N GLY A 494 -43.04 5.16 -1.40
CA GLY A 494 -43.44 3.80 -1.75
C GLY A 494 -42.25 2.89 -2.06
N PHE A 495 -41.10 3.12 -1.39
CA PHE A 495 -39.87 2.34 -1.56
C PHE A 495 -39.62 1.47 -0.34
N PRO A 496 -40.33 0.34 -0.17
CA PRO A 496 -40.28 -0.47 1.06
C PRO A 496 -38.86 -0.91 1.43
N ASN A 497 -38.04 -1.16 0.40
CA ASN A 497 -36.66 -1.59 0.56
C ASN A 497 -35.65 -0.43 0.55
N LEU A 498 -36.02 0.84 0.73
CA LEU A 498 -35.01 1.91 0.76
C LEU A 498 -34.01 1.70 1.91
N SER A 499 -32.71 1.77 1.61
CA SER A 499 -31.62 1.60 2.59
C SER A 499 -30.48 2.58 2.31
N VAL A 500 -29.63 2.81 3.31
CA VAL A 500 -28.41 3.64 3.13
C VAL A 500 -27.52 3.10 2.03
N ASN A 501 -27.36 1.78 1.92
CA ASN A 501 -26.60 1.16 0.84
C ASN A 501 -27.12 1.53 -0.57
N ARG A 502 -28.44 1.64 -0.75
CA ARG A 502 -29.04 2.08 -2.02
C ARG A 502 -28.73 3.54 -2.33
N ILE A 503 -28.64 4.39 -1.29
CA ILE A 503 -28.26 5.81 -1.41
C ILE A 503 -26.76 5.95 -1.72
N GLU A 504 -25.89 5.30 -0.95
CA GLU A 504 -24.43 5.38 -1.09
C GLU A 504 -23.94 4.90 -2.47
N THR A 505 -24.68 3.99 -3.12
CA THR A 505 -24.32 3.44 -4.43
C THR A 505 -24.93 4.17 -5.62
N SER A 506 -25.87 5.07 -5.38
CA SER A 506 -26.63 5.76 -6.43
C SER A 506 -25.73 6.46 -7.45
N LEU A 507 -24.75 7.27 -7.02
CA LEU A 507 -23.88 8.01 -7.93
C LEU A 507 -23.12 7.09 -8.87
N HIS A 508 -22.58 5.99 -8.35
CA HIS A 508 -21.81 5.04 -9.16
C HIS A 508 -22.71 4.39 -10.23
N VAL A 509 -23.94 4.02 -9.86
CA VAL A 509 -24.91 3.43 -10.77
C VAL A 509 -25.37 4.43 -11.83
N ILE A 510 -25.66 5.68 -11.44
CA ILE A 510 -26.00 6.75 -12.40
C ILE A 510 -24.86 7.00 -13.37
N LEU A 511 -23.61 7.12 -12.88
CA LEU A 511 -22.44 7.29 -13.72
C LEU A 511 -22.26 6.11 -14.69
N SER A 512 -22.31 4.87 -14.20
CA SER A 512 -21.98 3.70 -15.00
C SER A 512 -23.08 3.25 -15.97
N ARG A 513 -24.36 3.55 -15.70
CA ARG A 513 -25.49 3.04 -16.50
C ARG A 513 -26.30 4.09 -17.22
N TYR A 514 -26.47 5.27 -16.62
CA TYR A 514 -27.43 6.27 -17.07
C TYR A 514 -26.77 7.56 -17.57
N THR A 515 -25.44 7.65 -17.47
CA THR A 515 -24.67 8.80 -17.95
C THR A 515 -24.04 8.45 -19.31
N PRO A 516 -24.36 9.19 -20.39
CA PRO A 516 -23.77 8.97 -21.70
C PRO A 516 -22.24 9.03 -21.68
N ASP A 517 -21.62 8.16 -22.48
CA ASP A 517 -20.16 8.05 -22.66
C ASP A 517 -19.36 7.85 -21.35
N CYS A 518 -20.04 7.48 -20.26
CA CYS A 518 -19.44 7.14 -18.99
C CYS A 518 -19.48 5.63 -18.78
N HIS A 519 -18.47 5.10 -18.11
CA HIS A 519 -18.34 3.67 -17.84
C HIS A 519 -17.83 3.42 -16.43
N GLY A 520 -17.93 2.16 -15.96
CA GLY A 520 -17.60 1.77 -14.58
C GLY A 520 -16.24 2.28 -14.07
N HIS A 521 -15.22 2.36 -14.93
CA HIS A 521 -13.91 2.90 -14.54
C HIS A 521 -13.93 4.41 -14.20
N ILE A 522 -14.69 5.24 -14.91
CA ILE A 522 -14.86 6.67 -14.57
C ILE A 522 -15.70 6.79 -13.29
N ALA A 523 -16.72 5.94 -13.14
CA ALA A 523 -17.53 5.86 -11.93
C ALA A 523 -16.66 5.50 -10.71
N ASP A 524 -15.75 4.54 -10.84
CA ASP A 524 -14.80 4.16 -9.78
C ASP A 524 -13.91 5.33 -9.37
N ILE A 525 -13.43 6.11 -10.34
CA ILE A 525 -12.60 7.29 -10.11
C ILE A 525 -13.38 8.38 -9.36
N ILE A 526 -14.57 8.75 -9.84
CA ILE A 526 -15.39 9.82 -9.25
C ILE A 526 -15.91 9.42 -7.86
N CYS A 527 -16.37 8.18 -7.70
CA CYS A 527 -16.90 7.64 -6.45
C CYS A 527 -15.81 7.15 -5.49
N ARG A 528 -14.53 7.25 -5.86
CA ARG A 528 -13.39 6.90 -4.99
C ARG A 528 -13.42 5.43 -4.56
N THR A 529 -13.76 4.52 -5.48
CA THR A 529 -13.69 3.08 -5.26
C THR A 529 -12.25 2.71 -4.91
N PRO A 530 -11.97 1.96 -3.85
CA PRO A 530 -10.60 1.58 -3.48
C PRO A 530 -9.90 0.72 -4.55
N ALA A 531 -8.59 0.85 -4.66
CA ALA A 531 -7.78 0.11 -5.64
C ALA A 531 -7.94 -1.43 -5.63
N PRO A 532 -8.11 -2.12 -4.49
CA PRO A 532 -8.39 -3.56 -4.48
C PRO A 532 -9.65 -3.95 -5.25
N HIS A 533 -10.63 -3.05 -5.33
CA HIS A 533 -11.92 -3.28 -5.98
C HIS A 533 -11.98 -2.72 -7.41
N ALA A 534 -11.07 -1.79 -7.73
CA ALA A 534 -10.89 -1.19 -9.04
C ALA A 534 -9.40 -1.08 -9.42
N PRO A 535 -8.68 -2.21 -9.60
CA PRO A 535 -7.26 -2.21 -9.96
C PRO A 535 -7.01 -1.53 -11.32
N ALA A 536 -8.09 -1.43 -12.10
CA ALA A 536 -8.15 -0.71 -13.34
C ALA A 536 -7.65 0.74 -13.22
N MET A 537 -7.92 1.44 -12.11
CA MET A 537 -7.64 2.88 -11.97
C MET A 537 -6.17 3.26 -12.15
N TYR A 538 -5.23 2.35 -11.87
CA TYR A 538 -3.79 2.58 -12.01
C TYR A 538 -3.29 2.69 -13.45
N TYR A 539 -4.13 2.47 -14.45
CA TYR A 539 -3.76 2.52 -15.86
C TYR A 539 -4.62 3.50 -16.66
N SER A 540 -5.34 4.38 -15.98
CA SER A 540 -6.20 5.41 -16.57
C SER A 540 -5.40 6.59 -17.12
N SER A 541 -6.03 7.35 -18.03
CA SER A 541 -5.65 8.73 -18.34
C SER A 541 -6.91 9.53 -18.71
N HIS A 542 -7.36 10.39 -17.79
CA HIS A 542 -8.52 11.24 -18.01
C HIS A 542 -8.16 12.69 -17.76
N THR A 543 -8.79 13.60 -18.51
CA THR A 543 -8.73 15.02 -18.15
C THR A 543 -9.66 15.28 -16.97
N SER A 544 -9.27 16.17 -16.07
CA SER A 544 -10.13 16.70 -15.02
C SER A 544 -11.44 17.26 -15.59
N GLU A 545 -11.40 17.87 -16.77
CA GLU A 545 -12.61 18.37 -17.44
C GLU A 545 -13.57 17.27 -17.84
N ALA A 546 -13.08 16.17 -18.42
CA ALA A 546 -13.92 15.03 -18.78
C ALA A 546 -14.56 14.42 -17.52
N LEU A 547 -13.79 14.22 -16.45
CA LEU A 547 -14.32 13.71 -15.18
C LEU A 547 -15.41 14.63 -14.60
N ILE A 548 -15.19 15.94 -14.60
CA ILE A 548 -16.17 16.92 -14.13
C ILE A 548 -17.41 16.99 -15.05
N ALA A 549 -17.24 16.82 -16.36
CA ALA A 549 -18.35 16.77 -17.30
C ALA A 549 -19.24 15.54 -17.07
N HIS A 550 -18.65 14.36 -16.87
CA HIS A 550 -19.41 13.15 -16.50
C HIS A 550 -20.08 13.30 -15.14
N TYR A 551 -19.40 13.87 -14.14
CA TYR A 551 -20.01 14.17 -12.85
C TYR A 551 -21.21 15.11 -13.01
N LYS A 552 -21.07 16.21 -13.75
CA LYS A 552 -22.17 17.16 -14.03
C LYS A 552 -23.34 16.48 -14.72
N SER A 553 -23.06 15.64 -15.71
CA SER A 553 -24.07 14.88 -16.45
C SER A 553 -24.83 13.92 -15.52
N ALA A 554 -24.11 13.20 -14.64
CA ALA A 554 -24.75 12.34 -13.65
C ALA A 554 -25.64 13.10 -12.66
N ILE A 555 -25.20 14.26 -12.15
CA ILE A 555 -26.04 15.09 -11.28
C ILE A 555 -27.25 15.65 -12.07
N SER A 556 -27.09 15.98 -13.36
CA SER A 556 -28.21 16.37 -14.22
C SER A 556 -29.24 15.24 -14.40
N VAL A 557 -28.79 13.98 -14.48
CA VAL A 557 -29.67 12.82 -14.53
C VAL A 557 -30.45 12.65 -13.22
N PHE A 558 -29.79 12.82 -12.07
CA PHE A 558 -30.46 12.85 -10.77
C PHE A 558 -31.49 13.98 -10.69
N SER A 559 -31.09 15.18 -11.12
CA SER A 559 -31.87 16.40 -10.95
C SER A 559 -32.95 16.60 -12.01
N ASN A 560 -33.19 15.63 -12.90
CA ASN A 560 -34.10 15.78 -14.05
C ASN A 560 -35.52 16.23 -13.65
N ALA A 561 -35.95 15.92 -12.42
CA ALA A 561 -37.24 16.31 -11.86
C ALA A 561 -37.15 17.38 -10.76
N SER A 562 -35.99 18.05 -10.59
CA SER A 562 -35.72 19.03 -9.52
C SER A 562 -35.08 20.31 -10.05
N SER A 563 -35.20 21.41 -9.30
CA SER A 563 -34.50 22.67 -9.58
C SER A 563 -33.09 22.75 -8.96
N PHE A 564 -32.37 21.62 -8.87
CA PHE A 564 -31.05 21.59 -8.25
C PHE A 564 -30.03 22.42 -9.04
N ASP A 565 -29.35 23.35 -8.39
CA ASP A 565 -28.38 24.21 -9.04
C ASP A 565 -27.11 23.43 -9.43
N LEU A 566 -26.80 23.38 -10.73
CA LEU A 566 -25.58 22.75 -11.26
C LEU A 566 -24.47 23.76 -11.58
N SER A 567 -24.68 25.05 -11.31
CA SER A 567 -23.73 26.12 -11.64
C SER A 567 -22.41 26.01 -10.86
N TYR A 568 -22.43 25.38 -9.68
CA TYR A 568 -21.24 25.09 -8.89
C TYR A 568 -20.29 24.09 -9.57
N ILE A 569 -20.80 23.27 -10.50
CA ILE A 569 -20.02 22.25 -11.22
C ILE A 569 -19.35 22.91 -12.44
N ALA A 570 -18.20 23.55 -12.18
CA ALA A 570 -17.34 24.16 -13.20
C ALA A 570 -15.93 23.59 -13.13
N SER A 571 -15.31 23.36 -14.29
CA SER A 571 -13.92 22.93 -14.36
C SER A 571 -12.98 24.04 -13.88
N TRP A 572 -12.03 23.69 -13.01
CA TRP A 572 -11.09 24.67 -12.42
C TRP A 572 -9.78 24.75 -13.21
N ARG A 573 -9.22 23.61 -13.60
CA ARG A 573 -7.91 23.51 -14.28
C ARG A 573 -7.92 22.30 -15.21
N LYS A 574 -7.37 22.48 -16.41
CA LYS A 574 -7.04 21.41 -17.34
C LYS A 574 -5.82 20.65 -16.82
N ARG A 575 -6.03 19.43 -16.32
CA ARG A 575 -4.97 18.49 -15.95
C ARG A 575 -5.36 17.10 -16.38
N THR A 576 -4.39 16.30 -16.74
CA THR A 576 -4.57 14.86 -16.93
C THR A 576 -4.21 14.12 -15.64
N VAL A 577 -5.08 13.22 -15.23
CA VAL A 577 -4.98 12.37 -14.04
C VAL A 577 -4.99 10.91 -14.45
N GLY A 578 -4.21 10.08 -13.75
CA GLY A 578 -4.10 8.65 -14.04
C GLY A 578 -2.66 8.15 -13.97
N SER A 579 -2.34 6.98 -14.53
CA SER A 579 -1.04 6.32 -14.34
C SER A 579 0.18 7.24 -14.49
N GLY A 580 1.09 7.17 -13.51
CA GLY A 580 2.39 7.83 -13.55
C GLY A 580 3.34 7.26 -14.61
N PHE A 581 3.04 6.08 -15.17
CA PHE A 581 3.85 5.37 -16.16
C PHE A 581 3.30 5.45 -17.60
N ALA A 582 2.14 6.09 -17.80
CA ALA A 582 1.59 6.25 -19.16
C ALA A 582 2.39 7.30 -19.92
N LEU A 583 3.07 6.87 -20.99
CA LEU A 583 3.80 7.74 -21.93
C LEU A 583 2.87 8.21 -23.05
N LYS A 584 3.19 9.37 -23.62
CA LYS A 584 2.49 9.88 -24.80
C LYS A 584 2.87 9.10 -26.04
N ILE A 585 1.97 9.08 -27.02
CA ILE A 585 2.20 8.35 -28.27
C ILE A 585 3.39 8.90 -29.06
N GLU A 586 3.59 10.22 -29.06
CA GLU A 586 4.72 10.84 -29.75
C GLU A 586 6.04 10.44 -29.10
N THR A 587 6.10 10.45 -27.76
CA THR A 587 7.27 9.97 -27.00
C THR A 587 7.57 8.50 -27.30
N VAL A 588 6.54 7.64 -27.34
CA VAL A 588 6.76 6.21 -27.66
C VAL A 588 7.24 6.02 -29.09
N CYS A 589 6.77 6.83 -30.04
CA CYS A 589 7.28 6.85 -31.41
C CYS A 589 8.78 7.20 -31.44
N ASP A 590 9.18 8.24 -30.73
CA ASP A 590 10.60 8.63 -30.61
C ASP A 590 11.46 7.50 -30.03
N ILE A 591 10.98 6.86 -28.95
CA ILE A 591 11.65 5.73 -28.30
C ILE A 591 11.82 4.55 -29.28
N VAL A 592 10.77 4.21 -30.03
CA VAL A 592 10.80 3.12 -31.02
C VAL A 592 11.82 3.42 -32.11
N ASN A 593 11.84 4.64 -32.63
CA ASN A 593 12.79 5.07 -33.65
C ASN A 593 14.24 5.04 -33.13
N GLU A 594 14.47 5.46 -31.89
CA GLU A 594 15.78 5.39 -31.25
C GLU A 594 16.21 3.94 -30.99
N MET A 595 15.30 3.04 -30.59
CA MET A 595 15.59 1.61 -30.46
C MET A 595 15.92 0.95 -31.81
N LYS A 596 15.25 1.37 -32.89
CA LYS A 596 15.56 0.89 -34.25
C LYS A 596 16.95 1.34 -34.67
N TYR A 597 17.27 2.62 -34.49
CA TYR A 597 18.61 3.16 -34.74
C TYR A 597 19.68 2.42 -33.91
N TRP A 598 19.43 2.21 -32.62
CA TRP A 598 20.30 1.43 -31.74
C TRP A 598 20.55 0.01 -32.25
N THR A 599 19.53 -0.63 -32.83
CA THR A 599 19.65 -1.96 -33.43
C THR A 599 20.51 -1.93 -34.70
N ASP A 600 20.36 -0.91 -35.54
CA ASP A 600 21.13 -0.75 -36.78
C ASP A 600 22.61 -0.43 -36.52
N GLN A 601 22.92 0.25 -35.42
CA GLN A 601 24.29 0.55 -34.97
C GLN A 601 24.99 -0.65 -34.30
N SER A 602 24.65 -1.88 -34.69
CA SER A 602 25.25 -3.08 -34.13
C SER A 602 26.62 -3.37 -34.75
N LEU A 603 27.64 -3.45 -33.90
CA LEU A 603 29.03 -3.63 -34.35
C LEU A 603 29.39 -5.07 -34.75
N ASN A 604 28.58 -6.05 -34.36
CA ASN A 604 28.79 -7.46 -34.67
C ASN A 604 27.47 -8.24 -34.64
N ASP A 605 27.50 -9.45 -35.19
CA ASP A 605 26.33 -10.31 -35.32
C ASP A 605 25.64 -10.63 -34.00
N GLU A 606 26.41 -10.89 -32.94
CA GLU A 606 25.85 -11.27 -31.63
C GLU A 606 25.15 -10.10 -30.94
N LYS A 607 25.72 -8.90 -31.02
CA LYS A 607 25.07 -7.67 -30.58
C LYS A 607 23.82 -7.42 -31.42
N HIS A 608 23.90 -7.58 -32.74
CA HIS A 608 22.75 -7.39 -33.62
C HIS A 608 21.60 -8.34 -33.25
N PHE A 609 21.90 -9.62 -33.01
CA PHE A 609 20.91 -10.60 -32.55
C PHE A 609 20.22 -10.17 -31.26
N ASN A 610 21.00 -9.80 -30.25
CA ASN A 610 20.44 -9.43 -28.96
C ASN A 610 19.62 -8.13 -29.05
N ARG A 611 20.09 -7.13 -29.81
CA ARG A 611 19.37 -5.85 -29.98
C ARG A 611 18.07 -6.02 -30.77
N THR A 612 18.11 -6.75 -31.88
CA THR A 612 16.92 -7.08 -32.69
C THR A 612 15.88 -7.83 -31.86
N SER A 613 16.33 -8.81 -31.06
CA SER A 613 15.43 -9.59 -30.19
C SER A 613 14.74 -8.72 -29.13
N ILE A 614 15.48 -7.79 -28.50
CA ILE A 614 14.88 -6.82 -27.56
C ILE A 614 13.92 -5.85 -28.28
N PHE A 615 14.27 -5.38 -29.48
CA PHE A 615 13.43 -4.47 -30.24
C PHE A 615 12.07 -5.11 -30.59
N VAL A 616 12.08 -6.33 -31.14
CA VAL A 616 10.85 -7.08 -31.45
C VAL A 616 10.07 -7.41 -30.18
N TRP A 617 10.75 -7.65 -29.05
CA TRP A 617 10.10 -7.84 -27.75
C TRP A 617 9.32 -6.60 -27.28
N PHE A 618 9.84 -5.39 -27.52
CA PHE A 618 9.10 -4.16 -27.25
C PHE A 618 7.90 -4.00 -28.20
N ILE A 619 8.06 -4.28 -29.50
CA ILE A 619 6.95 -4.28 -30.47
C ILE A 619 5.85 -5.24 -30.02
N PHE A 620 6.22 -6.46 -29.61
CA PHE A 620 5.29 -7.45 -29.08
C PHE A 620 4.52 -6.90 -27.87
N CYS A 621 5.19 -6.27 -26.90
CA CYS A 621 4.52 -5.68 -25.75
C CYS A 621 3.58 -4.52 -26.13
N LEU A 622 4.01 -3.65 -27.04
CA LEU A 622 3.26 -2.47 -27.49
C LEU A 622 2.02 -2.83 -28.33
N LEU A 623 2.03 -3.96 -29.03
CA LEU A 623 0.94 -4.38 -29.90
C LEU A 623 0.09 -5.53 -29.32
N THR A 624 0.25 -5.83 -28.04
CA THR A 624 -0.56 -6.83 -27.32
C THR A 624 -0.98 -6.40 -25.91
N GLY A 625 -0.25 -5.47 -25.27
CA GLY A 625 -0.51 -5.05 -23.89
C GLY A 625 -0.19 -6.10 -22.83
N VAL A 626 0.55 -7.16 -23.20
CA VAL A 626 0.98 -8.20 -22.26
C VAL A 626 1.85 -7.62 -21.14
N ARG A 627 1.84 -8.27 -19.98
CA ARG A 627 2.77 -7.90 -18.91
C ARG A 627 4.18 -8.24 -19.40
N PRO A 628 5.15 -7.31 -19.34
CA PRO A 628 6.55 -7.58 -19.67
C PRO A 628 7.20 -8.43 -18.57
N ASN A 629 6.77 -9.68 -18.48
CA ASN A 629 7.29 -10.69 -17.56
C ASN A 629 8.43 -11.48 -18.22
N ASN A 630 9.01 -12.42 -17.49
CA ASN A 630 10.02 -13.32 -18.06
C ASN A 630 9.34 -14.30 -19.03
N SER A 631 9.96 -14.53 -20.19
CA SER A 631 9.49 -15.50 -21.20
C SER A 631 8.12 -15.16 -21.79
N LEU A 632 8.08 -14.24 -22.76
CA LEU A 632 6.84 -13.85 -23.45
C LEU A 632 6.53 -14.80 -24.61
N GLY A 633 5.38 -15.49 -24.53
CA GLY A 633 4.77 -16.23 -25.64
C GLY A 633 5.58 -17.45 -26.09
N LYS A 634 5.11 -18.65 -25.74
CA LYS A 634 5.63 -19.88 -26.35
C LYS A 634 5.08 -20.01 -27.77
N MET A 635 5.79 -20.67 -28.67
CA MET A 635 5.36 -20.74 -30.06
C MET A 635 3.99 -21.39 -30.24
N TYR A 636 3.66 -22.42 -29.46
CA TYR A 636 2.33 -23.03 -29.54
C TYR A 636 1.19 -22.13 -29.03
N ASP A 637 1.51 -21.08 -28.26
CA ASP A 637 0.51 -20.09 -27.81
C ASP A 637 0.22 -19.03 -28.88
N ILE A 638 1.01 -18.98 -29.96
CA ILE A 638 0.96 -17.96 -31.01
C ILE A 638 0.48 -18.60 -32.30
N ASP A 639 -0.75 -18.31 -32.68
CA ASP A 639 -1.29 -18.63 -34.00
C ASP A 639 -1.07 -17.42 -34.92
N LEU A 640 0.01 -17.45 -35.71
CA LEU A 640 0.34 -16.39 -36.64
C LEU A 640 -0.59 -16.35 -37.86
N ASP A 641 -1.19 -17.49 -38.23
CA ASP A 641 -2.07 -17.60 -39.40
C ASP A 641 -3.44 -17.02 -39.10
N MET A 642 -4.02 -17.39 -37.95
CA MET A 642 -5.29 -16.84 -37.50
C MET A 642 -5.12 -15.52 -36.77
N GLY A 643 -3.90 -15.14 -36.38
CA GLY A 643 -3.58 -13.91 -35.66
C GLY A 643 -4.10 -13.90 -34.22
N TRP A 644 -3.83 -14.95 -33.46
CA TRP A 644 -4.20 -15.07 -32.05
C TRP A 644 -2.99 -15.34 -31.17
N LEU A 645 -3.04 -14.79 -29.97
CA LEU A 645 -2.14 -15.12 -28.87
C LEU A 645 -2.97 -15.59 -27.69
N GLU A 646 -2.73 -16.81 -27.24
CA GLU A 646 -3.27 -17.35 -25.99
C GLU A 646 -2.30 -17.04 -24.85
N ILE A 647 -2.83 -16.61 -23.70
CA ILE A 647 -2.02 -16.38 -22.51
C ILE A 647 -2.67 -17.04 -21.33
N ASN A 648 -1.94 -17.98 -20.75
CA ASN A 648 -2.24 -18.52 -19.44
C ASN A 648 -1.76 -17.52 -18.37
N ASP A 649 -2.68 -16.70 -17.86
CA ASP A 649 -2.35 -15.81 -16.74
C ASP A 649 -2.02 -16.64 -15.50
N LYS A 650 -1.07 -16.14 -14.68
CA LYS A 650 -0.75 -16.76 -13.39
C LYS A 650 -2.06 -16.97 -12.62
N PRO A 651 -2.39 -18.20 -12.22
CA PRO A 651 -3.66 -18.49 -11.56
C PRO A 651 -3.70 -17.73 -10.24
N VAL A 652 -4.48 -16.65 -10.19
CA VAL A 652 -4.67 -15.91 -8.93
C VAL A 652 -5.62 -16.70 -8.03
N LYS A 653 -6.37 -17.67 -8.56
CA LYS A 653 -7.31 -18.56 -7.85
C LYS A 653 -7.41 -19.89 -8.59
N LYS A 654 -8.03 -20.92 -8.00
CA LYS A 654 -8.23 -22.28 -8.55
C LYS A 654 -8.91 -22.38 -9.94
N VAL A 655 -9.17 -21.26 -10.62
CA VAL A 655 -9.75 -21.19 -11.96
C VAL A 655 -8.66 -20.72 -12.91
N LYS A 656 -8.31 -21.56 -13.90
CA LYS A 656 -7.42 -21.20 -15.00
C LYS A 656 -8.12 -20.12 -15.82
N SER A 657 -7.55 -18.92 -15.90
CA SER A 657 -8.05 -17.84 -16.75
C SER A 657 -7.08 -17.70 -17.92
N ASP A 658 -7.32 -18.48 -18.96
CA ASP A 658 -6.64 -18.27 -20.24
C ASP A 658 -7.34 -17.10 -20.95
N ARG A 659 -6.56 -16.16 -21.50
CA ARG A 659 -7.10 -15.04 -22.28
C ARG A 659 -6.60 -15.07 -23.72
N LEU A 660 -7.45 -14.61 -24.63
CA LEU A 660 -7.13 -14.46 -26.05
C LEU A 660 -6.82 -13.00 -26.38
N ILE A 661 -5.73 -12.77 -27.10
CA ILE A 661 -5.31 -11.46 -27.59
C ILE A 661 -5.25 -11.52 -29.13
N PRO A 662 -5.92 -10.61 -29.85
CA PRO A 662 -5.80 -10.56 -31.29
C PRO A 662 -4.46 -9.95 -31.69
N LEU A 663 -3.76 -10.59 -32.62
CA LEU A 663 -2.57 -10.04 -33.26
C LEU A 663 -2.98 -9.17 -34.44
N CYS A 664 -2.44 -7.96 -34.50
CA CYS A 664 -2.61 -7.08 -35.66
C CYS A 664 -1.67 -7.47 -36.82
N PRO A 665 -2.02 -7.16 -38.08
CA PRO A 665 -1.18 -7.46 -39.24
C PRO A 665 0.28 -7.03 -39.11
N THR A 666 0.55 -5.82 -38.59
CA THR A 666 1.91 -5.32 -38.40
C THR A 666 2.69 -6.19 -37.41
N LEU A 667 2.08 -6.61 -36.29
CA LEU A 667 2.74 -7.50 -35.34
C LEU A 667 3.01 -8.88 -35.97
N VAL A 668 2.04 -9.46 -36.68
CA VAL A 668 2.22 -10.75 -37.37
C VAL A 668 3.41 -10.69 -38.32
N ARG A 669 3.51 -9.62 -39.11
CA ARG A 669 4.66 -9.38 -40.01
C ARG A 669 5.98 -9.36 -39.24
N HIS A 670 6.10 -8.57 -38.17
CA HIS A 670 7.33 -8.48 -37.37
C HIS A 670 7.73 -9.82 -36.73
N LEU A 671 6.77 -10.64 -36.31
CA LEU A 671 7.05 -11.97 -35.75
C LEU A 671 7.51 -12.97 -36.83
N ILE A 672 6.92 -12.92 -38.03
CA ILE A 672 7.38 -13.70 -39.18
C ILE A 672 8.79 -13.26 -39.60
N ASP A 673 9.02 -11.95 -39.73
CA ASP A 673 10.32 -11.39 -40.08
C ASP A 673 11.39 -11.80 -39.05
N TYR A 674 11.07 -11.76 -37.76
CA TYR A 674 11.98 -12.23 -36.71
C TYR A 674 12.26 -13.73 -36.79
N ARG A 675 11.25 -14.56 -37.09
CA ARG A 675 11.45 -16.01 -37.31
C ARG A 675 12.37 -16.27 -38.50
N ASN A 676 12.23 -15.51 -39.59
CA ASN A 676 13.13 -15.59 -40.74
C ASN A 676 14.55 -15.13 -40.37
N TYR A 677 14.67 -14.07 -39.58
CA TYR A 677 15.95 -13.60 -39.04
C TYR A 677 16.67 -14.68 -38.21
N LEU A 678 15.94 -15.45 -37.39
CA LEU A 678 16.52 -16.59 -36.65
C LEU A 678 17.06 -17.67 -37.59
N ILE A 679 16.34 -17.98 -38.67
CA ILE A 679 16.77 -18.98 -39.67
C ILE A 679 18.04 -18.50 -40.40
N ASP A 680 18.10 -17.22 -40.78
CA ASP A 680 19.30 -16.63 -41.38
C ASP A 680 20.50 -16.68 -40.42
N TYR A 681 20.29 -16.41 -39.14
CA TYR A 681 21.33 -16.54 -38.11
C TYR A 681 21.82 -17.99 -37.98
N GLN A 682 20.90 -18.97 -37.93
CA GLN A 682 21.23 -20.39 -37.90
C GLN A 682 22.10 -20.78 -39.11
N ALA A 683 21.72 -20.35 -40.31
CA ALA A 683 22.44 -20.65 -41.55
C ALA A 683 23.87 -20.06 -41.57
N LYS A 684 24.06 -18.86 -40.98
CA LYS A 684 25.37 -18.22 -40.85
C LYS A 684 26.25 -18.84 -39.76
N HIS A 685 25.65 -19.46 -38.75
CA HIS A 685 26.35 -19.99 -37.56
C HIS A 685 26.15 -21.50 -37.35
N GLN A 686 26.32 -22.29 -38.40
CA GLN A 686 26.03 -23.75 -38.43
C GLN A 686 26.74 -24.58 -37.34
N LEU A 687 27.88 -24.11 -36.84
CA LEU A 687 28.65 -24.79 -35.78
C LEU A 687 28.04 -24.61 -34.37
N LYS A 688 27.05 -23.73 -34.20
CA LYS A 688 26.37 -23.50 -32.91
C LYS A 688 25.15 -24.43 -32.80
N HIS A 689 25.41 -25.72 -32.50
CA HIS A 689 24.40 -26.78 -32.50
C HIS A 689 23.23 -26.56 -31.52
N ASP A 690 23.48 -26.10 -30.29
CA ASP A 690 22.42 -25.86 -29.30
C ASP A 690 21.48 -24.71 -29.72
N ILE A 691 22.06 -23.66 -30.30
CA ILE A 691 21.30 -22.54 -30.88
C ILE A 691 20.45 -23.04 -32.04
N SER A 692 21.03 -23.83 -32.94
CA SER A 692 20.33 -24.41 -34.09
C SER A 692 19.15 -25.26 -33.66
N THR A 693 19.36 -26.13 -32.65
CA THR A 693 18.30 -26.98 -32.08
C THR A 693 17.15 -26.15 -31.51
N THR A 694 17.47 -25.06 -30.80
CA THR A 694 16.44 -24.16 -30.25
C THR A 694 15.67 -23.46 -31.37
N ILE A 695 16.35 -22.99 -32.42
CA ILE A 695 15.71 -22.33 -33.58
C ILE A 695 14.83 -23.32 -34.36
N ASP A 696 15.27 -24.56 -34.53
CA ASP A 696 14.46 -25.62 -35.14
C ASP A 696 13.20 -25.90 -34.31
N ASN A 697 13.30 -25.94 -32.97
CA ASN A 697 12.14 -26.09 -32.09
C ASN A 697 11.15 -24.93 -32.23
N ILE A 698 11.64 -23.69 -32.27
CA ILE A 698 10.81 -22.50 -32.54
C ILE A 698 10.13 -22.63 -33.91
N ARG A 699 10.87 -23.06 -34.95
CA ARG A 699 10.33 -23.25 -36.30
C ARG A 699 9.28 -24.35 -36.34
N LEU A 700 9.43 -25.42 -35.59
CA LEU A 700 8.46 -26.53 -35.57
C LEU A 700 7.23 -26.25 -34.69
N GLY A 701 7.22 -25.13 -33.95
CA GLY A 701 6.11 -24.79 -33.06
C GLY A 701 6.13 -25.56 -31.74
N ASN A 702 7.31 -26.04 -31.31
CA ASN A 702 7.48 -26.78 -30.07
C ASN A 702 7.37 -25.87 -28.83
N ASP A 703 7.53 -26.44 -27.63
CA ASP A 703 7.52 -25.73 -26.34
C ASP A 703 8.77 -24.85 -26.13
N GLU A 704 8.89 -23.81 -26.96
CA GLU A 704 9.95 -22.80 -26.89
C GLU A 704 9.37 -21.40 -27.02
N ALA A 705 9.91 -20.45 -26.25
CA ALA A 705 9.60 -19.04 -26.44
C ALA A 705 10.13 -18.55 -27.80
N LEU A 706 9.33 -17.76 -28.52
CA LEU A 706 9.75 -17.21 -29.81
C LEU A 706 10.95 -16.27 -29.65
N LEU A 707 10.86 -15.34 -28.70
CA LEU A 707 11.82 -14.26 -28.51
C LEU A 707 12.92 -14.71 -27.54
N LYS A 708 14.17 -14.72 -28.00
CA LYS A 708 15.33 -15.23 -27.26
C LYS A 708 16.50 -14.25 -27.26
N LEU A 709 17.42 -14.41 -26.32
CA LEU A 709 18.73 -13.75 -26.29
C LEU A 709 19.83 -14.79 -26.36
N LEU A 710 20.98 -14.40 -26.91
CA LEU A 710 22.22 -15.15 -26.76
C LEU A 710 22.65 -15.15 -25.29
N SER A 711 22.94 -16.32 -24.76
CA SER A 711 23.48 -16.46 -23.42
C SER A 711 24.96 -16.04 -23.40
N THR A 712 25.35 -15.31 -22.36
CA THR A 712 26.71 -14.77 -22.19
C THR A 712 27.72 -15.82 -21.73
N SER A 713 27.25 -16.96 -21.20
CA SER A 713 28.09 -17.97 -20.54
C SER A 713 28.11 -19.32 -21.25
N VAL A 714 27.20 -19.53 -22.21
CA VAL A 714 27.03 -20.80 -22.92
C VAL A 714 26.55 -20.45 -24.33
N ASN A 715 27.05 -21.10 -25.38
CA ASN A 715 26.61 -20.90 -26.78
C ASN A 715 25.17 -21.41 -27.00
N THR A 716 24.22 -20.84 -26.27
CA THR A 716 22.81 -21.26 -26.15
C THR A 716 21.91 -20.03 -26.19
N LEU A 717 20.61 -20.26 -26.41
CA LEU A 717 19.59 -19.22 -26.33
C LEU A 717 18.89 -19.26 -24.97
N LYS A 718 18.71 -18.08 -24.37
CA LYS A 718 17.95 -17.90 -23.12
C LYS A 718 16.70 -17.07 -23.36
N ASP A 719 15.69 -17.27 -22.52
CA ASP A 719 14.50 -16.42 -22.54
C ASP A 719 14.81 -14.99 -22.11
N ILE A 720 14.10 -14.04 -22.72
CA ILE A 720 14.19 -12.63 -22.35
C ILE A 720 13.55 -12.41 -20.98
N LYS A 721 14.32 -11.90 -20.02
CA LYS A 721 13.80 -11.43 -18.74
C LYS A 721 13.55 -9.93 -18.80
N ARG A 722 12.60 -9.44 -18.00
CA ARG A 722 12.32 -7.99 -17.89
C ARG A 722 13.57 -7.17 -17.56
N GLY A 723 14.43 -7.72 -16.70
CA GLY A 723 15.71 -7.09 -16.33
C GLY A 723 16.67 -6.97 -17.51
N ASP A 724 16.72 -7.97 -18.40
CA ASP A 724 17.56 -7.93 -19.60
C ASP A 724 17.13 -6.75 -20.51
N ALA A 725 15.83 -6.66 -20.81
CA ALA A 725 15.28 -5.58 -21.64
C ALA A 725 15.56 -4.19 -21.04
N TYR A 726 15.35 -4.03 -19.73
CA TYR A 726 15.63 -2.76 -19.03
C TYR A 726 17.13 -2.39 -19.11
N HIS A 727 18.03 -3.30 -18.75
CA HIS A 727 19.46 -2.99 -18.71
C HIS A 727 20.04 -2.72 -20.10
N MET A 728 19.58 -3.45 -21.13
CA MET A 728 20.05 -3.25 -22.50
C MET A 728 19.57 -1.94 -23.12
N THR A 729 18.39 -1.46 -22.75
CA THR A 729 17.78 -0.25 -23.33
C THR A 729 17.88 0.98 -22.44
N LYS A 730 18.54 0.91 -21.28
CA LYS A 730 18.61 2.00 -20.30
C LYS A 730 19.03 3.36 -20.90
N ASN A 731 19.94 3.35 -21.87
CA ASN A 731 20.42 4.57 -22.52
C ASN A 731 19.40 5.20 -23.48
N VAL A 732 18.49 4.39 -24.03
CA VAL A 732 17.38 4.84 -24.87
C VAL A 732 16.20 5.22 -23.98
N ILE A 733 15.88 4.39 -22.99
CA ILE A 733 14.80 4.61 -22.05
C ILE A 733 15.14 4.08 -20.65
N ASP A 734 15.23 4.99 -19.70
CA ASP A 734 15.54 4.72 -18.30
C ASP A 734 14.23 4.61 -17.52
N ALA A 735 13.46 3.58 -17.88
CA ALA A 735 12.17 3.26 -17.28
C ALA A 735 11.93 1.74 -17.23
N ASN A 736 11.26 1.27 -16.18
CA ASN A 736 10.84 -0.12 -16.09
C ASN A 736 9.92 -0.47 -17.28
N PRO A 737 10.19 -1.55 -18.05
CA PRO A 737 9.41 -1.91 -19.23
C PRO A 737 7.90 -2.02 -19.04
N TYR A 738 7.42 -2.10 -17.79
CA TYR A 738 5.99 -2.06 -17.45
C TYR A 738 5.24 -0.83 -18.00
N TRP A 739 5.96 0.26 -18.37
CA TRP A 739 5.38 1.41 -19.07
C TRP A 739 4.63 1.00 -20.35
N THR A 740 5.09 -0.03 -21.07
CA THR A 740 4.46 -0.53 -22.31
C THR A 740 3.00 -0.90 -22.09
N ARG A 741 2.71 -1.64 -21.01
CA ARG A 741 1.34 -2.03 -20.64
C ARG A 741 0.46 -0.84 -20.26
N HIS A 742 1.01 0.15 -19.57
CA HIS A 742 0.26 1.37 -19.23
C HIS A 742 -0.04 2.21 -20.47
N PHE A 743 0.93 2.33 -21.38
CA PHE A 743 0.75 2.96 -22.68
C PHE A 743 -0.38 2.30 -23.47
N VAL A 744 -0.28 0.98 -23.70
CA VAL A 744 -1.27 0.23 -24.50
C VAL A 744 -2.68 0.40 -23.95
N ARG A 745 -2.85 0.20 -22.64
CA ARG A 745 -4.17 0.34 -22.02
C ARG A 745 -4.74 1.75 -22.18
N THR A 746 -3.90 2.78 -22.03
CA THR A 746 -4.30 4.17 -22.24
C THR A 746 -4.73 4.41 -23.68
N GLN A 747 -4.00 3.87 -24.66
CA GLN A 747 -4.34 4.03 -26.08
C GLN A 747 -5.63 3.30 -26.45
N LEU A 748 -5.87 2.10 -25.94
CA LEU A 748 -7.13 1.38 -26.16
C LEU A 748 -8.34 2.19 -25.69
N GLU A 749 -8.23 2.82 -24.50
CA GLU A 749 -9.29 3.69 -23.97
C GLU A 749 -9.48 4.95 -24.82
N LYS A 750 -8.39 5.62 -25.24
CA LYS A 750 -8.44 6.80 -26.13
C LYS A 750 -9.04 6.51 -27.51
N HIS A 751 -8.86 5.29 -28.03
CA HIS A 751 -9.47 4.85 -29.29
C HIS A 751 -10.90 4.31 -29.12
N GLY A 752 -11.51 4.45 -27.94
CA GLY A 752 -12.91 4.12 -27.71
C GLY A 752 -13.20 2.63 -27.60
N VAL A 753 -12.20 1.79 -27.31
CA VAL A 753 -12.43 0.36 -27.08
C VAL A 753 -13.26 0.19 -25.81
N GLN A 754 -14.31 -0.62 -25.90
CA GLN A 754 -15.21 -0.88 -24.77
C GLN A 754 -14.42 -1.49 -23.60
N LEU A 755 -14.64 -0.94 -22.40
CA LEU A 755 -13.89 -1.33 -21.19
C LEU A 755 -13.89 -2.85 -20.91
N PRO A 756 -14.98 -3.62 -21.11
CA PRO A 756 -14.95 -5.07 -20.98
C PRO A 756 -13.92 -5.75 -21.89
N LEU A 757 -13.81 -5.30 -23.15
CA LEU A 757 -12.83 -5.82 -24.11
C LEU A 757 -11.40 -5.41 -23.75
N ILE A 758 -11.18 -4.17 -23.27
CA ILE A 758 -9.89 -3.75 -22.74
C ILE A 758 -9.49 -4.66 -21.57
N ASN A 759 -10.39 -4.88 -20.61
CA ASN A 759 -10.13 -5.73 -19.46
C ASN A 759 -9.84 -7.17 -19.87
N THR A 760 -10.50 -7.68 -20.90
CA THR A 760 -10.25 -9.02 -21.46
C THR A 760 -8.84 -9.13 -22.01
N VAL A 761 -8.47 -8.27 -22.96
CA VAL A 761 -7.17 -8.33 -23.64
C VAL A 761 -6.01 -8.05 -22.69
N ILE A 762 -6.20 -7.10 -21.77
CA ILE A 762 -5.19 -6.73 -20.78
C ILE A 762 -5.12 -7.77 -19.65
N GLY A 763 -6.18 -8.52 -19.34
CA GLY A 763 -6.22 -9.46 -18.22
C GLY A 763 -6.51 -8.78 -16.88
N HIS A 764 -7.57 -7.97 -16.86
CA HIS A 764 -8.17 -7.28 -15.71
C HIS A 764 -9.67 -7.60 -15.56
N GLU A 765 -10.14 -8.68 -16.17
CA GLU A 765 -11.53 -9.14 -15.99
C GLU A 765 -11.80 -9.46 -14.52
N LYS A 766 -12.99 -9.07 -14.08
CA LYS A 766 -13.49 -9.41 -12.75
C LYS A 766 -14.22 -10.76 -12.84
N ALA A 767 -14.30 -11.47 -11.73
CA ALA A 767 -14.96 -12.77 -11.71
C ALA A 767 -16.43 -12.66 -12.15
N ARG A 768 -16.94 -13.60 -12.97
CA ARG A 768 -18.28 -13.55 -13.59
C ARG A 768 -18.52 -12.39 -14.56
N GLN A 769 -17.49 -11.62 -14.90
CA GLN A 769 -17.52 -10.61 -15.96
C GLN A 769 -16.62 -11.00 -17.13
N GLU A 770 -16.21 -12.27 -17.22
CA GLU A 770 -15.33 -12.73 -18.26
C GLU A 770 -16.06 -12.73 -19.61
N VAL A 771 -15.45 -12.15 -20.65
CA VAL A 771 -15.99 -12.08 -22.02
C VAL A 771 -16.18 -13.47 -22.62
N LEU A 772 -15.33 -14.43 -22.26
CA LEU A 772 -15.49 -15.84 -22.65
C LEU A 772 -16.18 -16.68 -21.56
N GLY A 773 -16.78 -16.03 -20.55
CA GLY A 773 -17.55 -16.68 -19.51
C GLY A 773 -18.91 -17.17 -20.01
N ARG A 774 -19.45 -18.20 -19.33
CA ARG A 774 -20.73 -18.86 -19.71
C ARG A 774 -21.96 -17.95 -19.80
N PHE A 775 -21.90 -16.77 -19.18
CA PHE A 775 -23.00 -15.80 -19.12
C PHE A 775 -22.71 -14.53 -19.93
N SER A 776 -21.61 -14.52 -20.68
CA SER A 776 -21.26 -13.40 -21.54
C SER A 776 -22.12 -13.39 -22.80
N SER A 777 -22.61 -12.21 -23.17
CA SER A 777 -23.17 -11.98 -24.51
C SER A 777 -22.10 -11.63 -25.55
N SER A 778 -20.84 -11.52 -25.13
CA SER A 778 -19.71 -11.22 -26.01
C SER A 778 -19.11 -12.51 -26.59
N SER A 779 -18.52 -12.39 -27.77
CA SER A 779 -17.99 -13.47 -28.57
C SER A 779 -16.48 -13.32 -28.81
N LYS A 780 -15.83 -14.38 -29.31
CA LYS A 780 -14.44 -14.29 -29.79
C LYS A 780 -14.29 -13.25 -30.91
N ALA A 781 -15.32 -13.04 -31.72
CA ALA A 781 -15.31 -12.01 -32.76
C ALA A 781 -15.22 -10.60 -32.15
N ASP A 782 -15.86 -10.37 -31.00
CA ASP A 782 -15.77 -9.08 -30.29
C ASP A 782 -14.36 -8.81 -29.77
N ILE A 783 -13.68 -9.84 -29.27
CA ILE A 783 -12.26 -9.75 -28.93
C ILE A 783 -11.44 -9.44 -30.20
N LYS A 784 -11.71 -10.14 -31.31
CA LYS A 784 -10.98 -9.95 -32.58
C LYS A 784 -11.08 -8.52 -33.12
N ARG A 785 -12.20 -7.83 -32.87
CA ARG A 785 -12.41 -6.41 -33.23
C ARG A 785 -11.47 -5.43 -32.52
N VAL A 786 -10.72 -5.85 -31.50
CA VAL A 786 -9.64 -5.05 -30.90
C VAL A 786 -8.38 -5.05 -31.80
N GLY A 787 -8.18 -6.07 -32.64
CA GLY A 787 -7.02 -6.19 -33.53
C GLY A 787 -6.78 -4.96 -34.44
N PRO A 788 -7.81 -4.44 -35.14
CA PRO A 788 -7.68 -3.20 -35.92
C PRO A 788 -7.23 -1.97 -35.11
N VAL A 789 -7.55 -1.91 -33.80
CA VAL A 789 -7.08 -0.82 -32.94
C VAL A 789 -5.60 -0.96 -32.62
N PHE A 790 -5.11 -2.19 -32.43
CA PHE A 790 -3.67 -2.44 -32.34
C PHE A 790 -2.94 -2.07 -33.64
N GLU A 791 -3.53 -2.33 -34.81
CA GLU A 791 -2.96 -1.90 -36.09
C GLU A 791 -2.87 -0.38 -36.16
N LYS A 792 -3.92 0.34 -35.77
CA LYS A 792 -3.89 1.80 -35.70
C LYS A 792 -2.81 2.33 -34.74
N ILE A 793 -2.61 1.67 -33.60
CA ILE A 793 -1.49 2.00 -32.69
C ILE A 793 -0.15 1.76 -33.39
N ALA A 794 -0.01 0.66 -34.15
CA ALA A 794 1.19 0.37 -34.91
C ALA A 794 1.49 1.43 -35.99
N GLU A 795 0.47 1.88 -36.71
CA GLU A 795 0.56 2.97 -37.69
C GLU A 795 0.99 4.29 -37.05
N GLN A 796 0.40 4.64 -35.89
CA GLN A 796 0.75 5.85 -35.15
C GLN A 796 2.17 5.83 -34.55
N LEU A 797 2.73 4.64 -34.35
CA LEU A 797 4.11 4.42 -33.93
C LEU A 797 5.06 4.17 -35.11
N GLU A 798 4.55 4.29 -36.35
CA GLU A 798 5.28 4.05 -37.61
C GLU A 798 5.89 2.64 -37.71
N LEU A 799 5.43 1.68 -36.90
CA LEU A 799 5.94 0.31 -36.85
C LEU A 799 5.65 -0.45 -38.14
N ASN A 800 4.59 -0.07 -38.86
CA ASN A 800 4.23 -0.61 -40.16
C ASN A 800 5.27 -0.28 -41.25
N LEU A 801 6.06 0.78 -41.09
CA LEU A 801 7.11 1.21 -42.02
C LEU A 801 8.48 0.60 -41.70
N ILE A 802 8.63 -0.01 -40.52
CA ILE A 802 9.91 -0.57 -40.06
C ILE A 802 10.03 -2.04 -40.53
N GLU A 803 11.18 -2.37 -41.15
CA GLU A 803 11.60 -3.73 -41.48
C GLU A 803 12.70 -4.23 -40.51
N ILE A 804 12.73 -5.55 -40.28
CA ILE A 804 13.86 -6.22 -39.63
C ILE A 804 14.90 -6.53 -40.70
N ASN A 805 16.14 -6.06 -40.50
CA ASN A 805 17.23 -6.28 -41.44
C ASN A 805 17.72 -7.73 -41.34
N ASN A 806 17.40 -8.54 -42.35
CA ASN A 806 17.94 -9.90 -42.48
C ASN A 806 19.41 -9.88 -42.91
N TYR A 807 20.19 -10.87 -42.48
CA TYR A 807 21.62 -10.99 -42.84
C TYR A 807 21.84 -11.11 -44.36
N SER A 808 20.89 -11.74 -45.06
CA SER A 808 20.86 -11.83 -46.51
C SER A 808 20.79 -10.45 -47.22
N LYS A 809 20.19 -9.43 -46.59
CA LYS A 809 20.09 -8.05 -47.12
C LYS A 809 21.28 -7.16 -46.70
N LEU A 810 21.95 -7.44 -45.59
CA LEU A 810 23.10 -6.66 -45.10
C LEU A 810 24.34 -6.77 -46.01
N ASN A 811 24.56 -7.91 -46.66
CA ASN A 811 25.65 -8.10 -47.63
C ASN A 811 25.58 -7.17 -48.86
N HIS A 812 24.46 -6.48 -49.09
CA HIS A 812 24.29 -5.51 -50.18
C HIS A 812 24.53 -4.05 -49.77
N ILE A 813 24.63 -3.74 -48.47
CA ILE A 813 24.76 -2.35 -47.98
C ILE A 813 26.24 -1.95 -47.74
N GLU A 814 27.16 -2.91 -47.58
CA GLU A 814 28.60 -2.65 -47.37
C GLU A 814 29.35 -2.06 -48.59
N ARG A 815 28.66 -1.61 -49.65
CA ARG A 815 29.27 -0.90 -50.80
C ARG A 815 28.83 0.53 -51.03
N ARG A 816 28.26 1.22 -50.02
CA ARG A 816 28.14 2.69 -50.05
C ARG A 816 28.64 3.32 -48.78
N HIS A 817 29.96 3.49 -48.70
CA HIS A 817 30.53 4.58 -47.91
C HIS A 817 30.00 5.91 -48.46
N MET A 818 29.08 6.55 -47.76
CA MET A 818 28.94 7.99 -47.80
C MET A 818 29.31 8.52 -46.43
N GLY A 819 30.47 9.16 -46.35
CA GLY A 819 30.83 9.99 -45.22
C GLY A 819 29.87 11.17 -45.17
N VAL A 820 29.29 11.41 -44.00
CA VAL A 820 28.68 12.69 -43.66
C VAL A 820 29.13 13.03 -42.24
N ASP A 821 29.85 14.16 -42.17
CA ASP A 821 30.34 14.82 -40.96
C ASP A 821 29.23 15.01 -39.92
N TYR A 822 29.51 14.60 -38.67
CA TYR A 822 28.76 15.05 -37.50
C TYR A 822 29.61 16.06 -36.73
N ALA A 823 29.47 17.32 -37.11
CA ALA A 823 29.82 18.47 -36.28
C ALA A 823 28.62 19.42 -36.22
N ASN A 824 27.68 19.12 -35.31
CA ASN A 824 26.84 20.07 -34.56
C ASN A 824 25.59 19.37 -34.00
N ARG A 825 25.61 19.04 -32.70
CA ARG A 825 24.50 19.26 -31.75
C ARG A 825 24.96 19.00 -30.33
#